data_AF-A0A6L4AW39-F1
#
_entry.id   AF-A0A6L4AW39-F1
#
_cell.length_a   1.000
_cell.length_b   1.000
_cell.length_c   1.000
_cell.angle_alpha   90.00
_cell.angle_beta   90.00
_cell.angle_gamma   90.00
#
_symmetry.space_group_name_H-M   'P 1'
#
loop_
_entity.id
_entity.type
_entity.pdbx_description
1 polymer ?
#
loop_
_entity_poly.entity_id
_entity_poly.type
_entity_poly.pdbx_seq_one_letter_code
_entity_poly.pdbx_strand_id
1 'polypeptide(L)'
;MAGADSIGTSRPSEARRRASCPAGPGPVSCLFRSATRRRPPMTVRPLRLAALRLAFAALLAAAPAAATTIVPLEDTVLVDRASVIVVATAEGKAPATSARPVTEWLFQVEEVLKGEVPASAIVVRVTGGRAPDGRILRIEGAPRFRRGGRALLFLEPKSDGTYAIAQFLQGAFHEVRAGGRTAALRDLSEVRVIGRVRKNSGAELRDFAGFVEWIADRVALQPRQRDYLFRPSRSQLRAATKAFNLFVNDDTGFNYRWFHFDTGGAVAWRAHQTGQPGLPSKGFPEFQRGLAMWTNEATTPVRLTYAGTSAATAGFTDYDGQNVLLFDDPNEDIEGTYSCGAGGTLAIGGPWADSAAQGVFNNKRYVRIQGADVVMNDGVECELEGASGSKLAEEVYAHELGHTLGLAHSSEARFEPNAVLRDALMYFQAHDDGRGARLNSDDVAGLQALYRKGSAPPPQPGGCPADTLCLLNGRFRVTATWENQFNGASGAAHVPNRNAALPASFYNLSGFLYFDSPSNIELIVKVLDFGDVVKVFYGQLTNLRFTLNVTDTRTGQTKTYRNTAGDCGGFDNAGFPSNAIRAIAKVGPLKPKVGKSVRGTCRADADTLCLLNDRFAVEMTWRNQYDNSSGSGLPMKLSDLTGAFGFTNRANLELLVKTLEFPDRFLVIFGALSNLEYRLTLRDTLTGATETYFNAAGQYCGGLDNDAF
;
A
#
# COMPACT_ATOMS: atom_id res chain seq x y z
N MET A 1 -58.50 -7.63 29.41
CA MET A 1 -58.36 -6.24 29.87
C MET A 1 -56.99 -5.78 29.40
N ALA A 2 -56.82 -5.21 28.21
CA ALA A 2 -57.68 -4.30 27.43
C ALA A 2 -57.80 -2.92 28.07
N GLY A 3 -57.35 -1.90 27.34
CA GLY A 3 -57.28 -0.49 27.71
C GLY A 3 -56.59 0.25 26.55
N ALA A 4 -57.36 1.00 25.77
CA ALA A 4 -56.95 1.65 24.54
C ALA A 4 -57.43 3.11 24.50
N ASP A 5 -57.20 3.78 23.37
CA ASP A 5 -57.82 5.05 22.95
C ASP A 5 -57.38 6.34 23.67
N SER A 6 -57.28 7.51 23.00
CA SER A 6 -57.17 7.76 21.55
C SER A 6 -56.74 9.21 21.24
N ILE A 7 -55.94 9.37 20.17
CA ILE A 7 -56.00 10.46 19.14
C ILE A 7 -56.08 11.94 19.58
N GLY A 8 -55.15 12.78 19.08
CA GLY A 8 -55.31 14.24 19.06
C GLY A 8 -54.16 15.01 18.40
N THR A 9 -54.34 15.57 17.20
CA THR A 9 -53.27 16.23 16.41
C THR A 9 -53.46 17.75 16.25
N SER A 10 -52.39 18.54 16.41
CA SER A 10 -52.14 19.78 15.62
C SER A 10 -50.76 20.40 15.91
N ARG A 11 -50.31 21.34 15.05
CA ARG A 11 -48.99 21.99 15.06
C ARG A 11 -49.02 23.40 15.69
N PRO A 12 -47.87 23.91 16.14
CA PRO A 12 -47.45 25.31 15.95
C PRO A 12 -46.02 25.37 15.31
N SER A 13 -45.35 26.51 15.04
CA SER A 13 -45.58 27.94 15.30
C SER A 13 -44.87 28.82 14.25
N GLU A 14 -45.17 30.14 14.20
CA GLU A 14 -44.28 31.15 13.58
C GLU A 14 -44.45 32.58 14.22
N ALA A 15 -43.49 33.49 13.95
CA ALA A 15 -43.59 34.97 13.99
C ALA A 15 -43.63 35.82 15.33
N ARG A 16 -42.42 36.08 15.86
CA ARG A 16 -41.86 37.31 16.52
C ARG A 16 -42.62 38.68 16.49
N ARG A 17 -42.47 39.55 17.56
CA ARG A 17 -41.69 40.86 17.62
C ARG A 17 -42.04 41.85 18.79
N ARG A 18 -41.10 42.81 19.06
CA ARG A 18 -41.07 43.99 20.02
C ARG A 18 -40.65 43.65 21.49
N ALA A 19 -39.97 44.44 22.35
CA ALA A 19 -39.51 45.87 22.51
C ALA A 19 -40.40 46.75 23.44
N SER A 20 -39.93 47.68 24.31
CA SER A 20 -38.69 48.53 24.39
C SER A 20 -38.25 48.94 25.85
N CYS A 21 -37.28 49.89 26.01
CA CYS A 21 -36.70 50.47 27.27
C CYS A 21 -36.93 52.04 27.34
N PRO A 22 -36.22 52.96 28.08
CA PRO A 22 -35.12 52.93 29.11
C PRO A 22 -35.23 53.94 30.34
N ALA A 23 -34.21 54.06 31.24
CA ALA A 23 -33.94 55.26 32.13
C ALA A 23 -32.57 55.26 32.88
N GLY A 24 -32.08 56.43 33.36
CA GLY A 24 -30.86 56.68 34.21
C GLY A 24 -30.75 58.17 34.66
N PRO A 25 -29.84 58.61 35.58
CA PRO A 25 -28.76 59.58 35.20
C PRO A 25 -27.49 59.73 36.13
N GLY A 26 -26.45 60.47 35.69
CA GLY A 26 -25.34 61.01 36.54
C GLY A 26 -24.13 61.61 35.75
N PRO A 27 -23.43 62.73 36.15
CA PRO A 27 -22.67 63.57 35.19
C PRO A 27 -21.23 64.10 35.54
N VAL A 28 -20.61 64.81 34.56
CA VAL A 28 -19.60 65.93 34.59
C VAL A 28 -18.19 65.70 33.96
N SER A 29 -17.90 66.50 32.90
CA SER A 29 -16.68 67.15 32.30
C SER A 29 -15.22 66.67 32.61
N CYS A 30 -14.15 66.99 31.83
CA CYS A 30 -13.91 68.07 30.83
C CYS A 30 -12.67 67.83 29.88
N LEU A 31 -12.45 68.77 28.92
CA LEU A 31 -11.21 69.12 28.15
C LEU A 31 -10.84 68.42 26.80
N PHE A 32 -10.78 69.24 25.74
CA PHE A 32 -9.90 69.34 24.52
C PHE A 32 -9.12 68.11 23.98
N ARG A 33 -8.84 67.98 22.66
CA ARG A 33 -8.40 69.03 21.68
C ARG A 33 -8.67 68.60 20.21
N SER A 34 -8.58 69.56 19.26
CA SER A 34 -8.73 69.32 17.81
C SER A 34 -7.45 69.62 17.02
N ALA A 35 -7.15 68.82 15.99
CA ALA A 35 -6.21 69.10 14.89
C ALA A 35 -6.46 68.13 13.70
N THR A 36 -5.90 68.39 12.50
CA THR A 36 -6.18 67.63 11.26
C THR A 36 -4.93 67.31 10.44
N ARG A 37 -4.95 66.20 9.65
CA ARG A 37 -4.48 66.06 8.23
C ARG A 37 -3.78 64.70 7.87
N ARG A 38 -4.25 64.12 6.76
CA ARG A 38 -3.55 63.43 5.63
C ARG A 38 -2.63 62.19 5.85
N ARG A 39 -2.76 61.24 4.89
CA ARG A 39 -1.87 60.11 4.48
C ARG A 39 -0.60 60.63 3.74
N PRO A 40 0.50 59.86 3.45
CA PRO A 40 0.57 58.44 3.00
C PRO A 40 1.66 57.52 3.67
N PRO A 41 2.54 56.75 2.99
CA PRO A 41 2.41 55.28 2.78
C PRO A 41 3.52 54.37 3.42
N MET A 42 3.62 53.10 2.98
CA MET A 42 4.27 51.94 3.68
C MET A 42 5.68 51.51 3.18
N THR A 43 6.52 51.01 4.11
CA THR A 43 7.78 50.20 3.92
C THR A 43 8.19 49.49 5.24
N VAL A 44 9.12 48.51 5.32
CA VAL A 44 9.25 47.23 4.56
C VAL A 44 10.12 46.16 5.32
N ARG A 45 9.61 44.92 5.48
CA ARG A 45 10.32 43.61 5.73
C ARG A 45 11.19 43.43 7.04
N PRO A 46 11.85 42.26 7.34
CA PRO A 46 11.57 41.55 8.60
C PRO A 46 12.81 41.08 9.42
N LEU A 47 12.58 40.29 10.48
CA LEU A 47 13.64 39.65 11.29
C LEU A 47 13.16 38.33 11.95
N ARG A 48 13.93 37.24 11.82
CA ARG A 48 14.27 36.24 12.87
C ARG A 48 15.14 35.10 12.33
N LEU A 49 16.17 34.74 13.10
CA LEU A 49 17.11 33.65 12.83
C LEU A 49 16.88 32.46 13.79
N ALA A 50 17.57 31.36 13.51
CA ALA A 50 18.02 30.34 14.46
C ALA A 50 16.95 29.53 15.24
N ALA A 51 16.52 28.43 14.62
CA ALA A 51 16.15 27.19 15.34
C ALA A 51 16.60 25.92 14.56
N LEU A 52 17.77 25.99 13.90
CA LEU A 52 18.34 24.85 13.18
C LEU A 52 19.31 24.07 14.09
N ARG A 53 18.86 22.93 14.63
CA ARG A 53 19.72 21.83 15.14
C ARG A 53 18.88 20.57 15.36
N LEU A 54 19.33 19.44 14.81
CA LEU A 54 18.89 18.05 15.08
C LEU A 54 17.37 17.78 14.88
N ALA A 55 16.85 17.34 13.74
CA ALA A 55 17.46 17.04 12.44
C ALA A 55 18.49 15.89 12.36
N PHE A 56 18.40 14.84 13.18
CA PHE A 56 19.09 13.56 12.90
C PHE A 56 18.43 12.34 13.57
N ALA A 57 17.41 11.74 12.94
CA ALA A 57 16.97 10.34 13.08
C ALA A 57 15.61 10.09 12.37
N ALA A 58 15.62 9.83 11.05
CA ALA A 58 14.46 9.26 10.33
C ALA A 58 14.90 8.72 8.95
N LEU A 59 15.33 7.46 8.90
CA LEU A 59 15.54 6.71 7.66
C LEU A 59 15.16 5.25 7.93
N LEU A 60 14.37 4.65 7.03
CA LEU A 60 13.66 3.37 7.20
C LEU A 60 12.52 3.43 8.24
N ALA A 61 11.48 2.58 8.18
CA ALA A 61 11.28 1.42 7.29
C ALA A 61 9.91 1.44 6.58
N ALA A 62 9.76 0.56 5.58
CA ALA A 62 8.47 0.03 5.16
C ALA A 62 8.45 -1.45 5.57
N ALA A 63 7.33 -1.89 6.15
CA ALA A 63 7.16 -3.22 6.73
C ALA A 63 6.31 -4.13 5.82
N PRO A 64 6.43 -5.47 5.95
CA PRO A 64 5.44 -6.40 5.43
C PRO A 64 4.14 -6.35 6.27
N ALA A 65 3.21 -7.26 5.95
CA ALA A 65 1.93 -7.48 6.60
C ALA A 65 1.70 -9.00 6.68
N ALA A 66 1.18 -9.50 7.80
CA ALA A 66 1.28 -10.93 8.14
C ALA A 66 0.34 -11.42 9.27
N ALA A 67 -0.63 -12.28 8.93
CA ALA A 67 -1.29 -13.38 9.70
C ALA A 67 -2.42 -13.99 8.80
N THR A 68 -3.19 -15.10 8.98
CA THR A 68 -3.44 -16.16 10.02
C THR A 68 -4.34 -15.86 11.23
N THR A 69 -5.25 -16.77 11.61
CA THR A 69 -5.97 -16.66 12.89
C THR A 69 -5.10 -17.12 14.07
N ILE A 70 -4.91 -16.25 15.08
CA ILE A 70 -4.05 -16.53 16.25
C ILE A 70 -4.63 -16.09 17.59
N VAL A 71 -4.06 -16.66 18.66
CA VAL A 71 -4.02 -16.09 20.02
C VAL A 71 -2.55 -15.77 20.36
N PRO A 72 -2.17 -14.51 20.67
CA PRO A 72 -0.75 -14.15 20.83
C PRO A 72 -0.08 -14.76 22.06
N LEU A 73 1.01 -15.52 21.86
CA LEU A 73 1.85 -16.04 22.95
C LEU A 73 2.54 -14.90 23.73
N GLU A 74 2.53 -14.98 25.06
CA GLU A 74 3.39 -14.18 25.93
C GLU A 74 4.87 -14.59 25.83
N ASP A 75 5.76 -13.62 26.06
CA ASP A 75 7.19 -13.77 25.77
C ASP A 75 7.88 -14.84 26.64
N THR A 76 7.39 -15.05 27.87
CA THR A 76 7.86 -16.12 28.75
C THR A 76 7.59 -17.49 28.15
N VAL A 77 6.37 -17.74 27.66
CA VAL A 77 6.00 -19.02 27.05
C VAL A 77 6.80 -19.27 25.77
N LEU A 78 7.03 -18.23 24.97
CA LEU A 78 7.78 -18.32 23.74
C LEU A 78 9.26 -18.69 23.98
N VAL A 79 9.90 -18.11 25.02
CA VAL A 79 11.24 -18.54 25.47
C VAL A 79 11.24 -19.96 26.00
N ASP A 80 10.22 -20.33 26.78
CA ASP A 80 10.17 -21.65 27.43
C ASP A 80 10.02 -22.78 26.40
N ARG A 81 9.12 -22.60 25.42
CA ARG A 81 8.82 -23.61 24.39
C ARG A 81 9.89 -23.74 23.32
N ALA A 82 10.42 -22.63 22.81
CA ALA A 82 11.29 -22.65 21.63
C ALA A 82 12.54 -23.52 21.83
N SER A 83 12.77 -24.55 21.01
CA SER A 83 13.96 -25.41 21.18
C SER A 83 15.27 -24.64 21.00
N VAL A 84 15.30 -23.73 20.01
CA VAL A 84 16.45 -22.88 19.67
C VAL A 84 16.03 -21.42 19.63
N ILE A 85 16.88 -20.51 20.13
CA ILE A 85 16.66 -19.06 20.01
C ILE A 85 17.96 -18.41 19.54
N VAL A 86 17.90 -17.61 18.48
CA VAL A 86 19.07 -16.95 17.86
C VAL A 86 18.83 -15.49 17.54
N VAL A 87 19.90 -14.69 17.58
CA VAL A 87 20.00 -13.43 16.83
C VAL A 87 20.74 -13.73 15.53
N ALA A 88 20.16 -13.35 14.39
CA ALA A 88 20.71 -13.65 13.07
C ALA A 88 20.39 -12.55 12.05
N THR A 89 21.28 -12.37 11.08
CA THR A 89 21.05 -11.49 9.93
C THR A 89 20.62 -12.31 8.71
N ALA A 90 19.48 -11.95 8.12
CA ALA A 90 18.97 -12.58 6.91
C ALA A 90 19.84 -12.23 5.69
N GLU A 91 20.37 -13.25 5.02
CA GLU A 91 21.08 -13.12 3.74
C GLU A 91 20.12 -13.06 2.56
N GLY A 92 18.87 -13.49 2.74
CA GLY A 92 17.81 -13.48 1.72
C GLY A 92 17.13 -14.83 1.59
N LYS A 93 16.38 -15.04 0.50
CA LYS A 93 15.85 -16.37 0.18
C LYS A 93 16.99 -17.29 -0.24
N ALA A 94 16.99 -18.51 0.30
CA ALA A 94 17.80 -19.61 -0.22
C ALA A 94 17.21 -20.10 -1.58
N PRO A 95 17.95 -20.89 -2.37
CA PRO A 95 17.35 -21.65 -3.47
C PRO A 95 16.25 -22.55 -2.94
N ALA A 96 15.12 -22.67 -3.64
CA ALA A 96 14.05 -23.60 -3.24
C ALA A 96 14.51 -25.05 -3.47
N THR A 97 14.90 -25.72 -2.38
CA THR A 97 15.37 -27.12 -2.39
C THR A 97 14.24 -28.11 -2.15
N SER A 98 13.19 -27.69 -1.43
CA SER A 98 11.99 -28.50 -1.20
C SER A 98 11.11 -28.60 -2.45
N ALA A 99 10.47 -29.77 -2.62
CA ALA A 99 9.39 -29.95 -3.58
C ALA A 99 8.06 -29.31 -3.11
N ARG A 100 7.91 -29.06 -1.80
CA ARG A 100 6.76 -28.34 -1.23
C ARG A 100 6.88 -26.82 -1.53
N PRO A 101 5.78 -26.07 -1.68
CA PRO A 101 5.81 -24.62 -1.91
C PRO A 101 6.09 -23.84 -0.61
N VAL A 102 7.32 -23.96 -0.12
CA VAL A 102 7.82 -23.25 1.08
C VAL A 102 8.68 -22.04 0.69
N THR A 103 8.89 -21.13 1.63
CA THR A 103 9.90 -20.08 1.52
C THR A 103 11.08 -20.43 2.42
N GLU A 104 12.23 -20.70 1.82
CA GLU A 104 13.48 -20.99 2.54
C GLU A 104 14.30 -19.69 2.66
N TRP A 105 14.68 -19.30 3.87
CA TRP A 105 15.45 -18.11 4.19
C TRP A 105 16.83 -18.50 4.71
N LEU A 106 17.89 -17.97 4.10
CA LEU A 106 19.26 -18.13 4.59
C LEU A 106 19.56 -17.05 5.63
N PHE A 107 20.05 -17.48 6.79
CA PHE A 107 20.40 -16.62 7.92
C PHE A 107 21.85 -16.88 8.35
N GLN A 108 22.64 -15.82 8.45
CA GLN A 108 23.92 -15.84 9.15
C GLN A 108 23.65 -15.60 10.64
N VAL A 109 23.90 -16.59 11.47
CA VAL A 109 23.73 -16.52 12.93
C VAL A 109 24.82 -15.64 13.53
N GLU A 110 24.44 -14.79 14.48
CA GLU A 110 25.35 -13.90 15.20
C GLU A 110 25.51 -14.34 16.65
N GLU A 111 24.43 -14.80 17.28
CA GLU A 111 24.35 -15.16 18.69
C GLU A 111 23.32 -16.26 18.89
N VAL A 112 23.62 -17.24 19.75
CA VAL A 112 22.71 -18.30 20.16
C VAL A 112 22.34 -18.08 21.63
N LEU A 113 21.06 -17.83 21.89
CA LEU A 113 20.52 -17.51 23.22
C LEU A 113 19.94 -18.74 23.94
N LYS A 114 19.52 -19.76 23.17
CA LYS A 114 19.01 -21.05 23.67
C LYS A 114 19.25 -22.15 22.64
N GLY A 115 19.51 -23.37 23.12
CA GLY A 115 19.74 -24.54 22.28
C GLY A 115 21.13 -24.55 21.63
N GLU A 116 21.34 -25.47 20.70
CA GLU A 116 22.60 -25.60 19.95
C GLU A 116 22.37 -25.34 18.47
N VAL A 117 23.34 -24.70 17.81
CA VAL A 117 23.34 -24.46 16.37
C VAL A 117 24.73 -24.82 15.82
N PRO A 118 24.89 -25.95 15.08
CA PRO A 118 26.20 -26.49 14.72
C PRO A 118 26.89 -25.77 13.54
N ALA A 119 26.21 -24.82 12.90
CA ALA A 119 26.71 -24.10 11.73
C ALA A 119 26.49 -22.59 11.88
N SER A 120 27.43 -21.78 11.40
CA SER A 120 27.31 -20.31 11.45
C SER A 120 26.18 -19.76 10.56
N ALA A 121 25.74 -20.53 9.56
CA ALA A 121 24.61 -20.18 8.71
C ALA A 121 23.54 -21.29 8.77
N ILE A 122 22.27 -20.90 8.82
CA ILE A 122 21.12 -21.79 8.92
C ILE A 122 20.07 -21.48 7.84
N VAL A 123 19.31 -22.49 7.44
CA VAL A 123 18.13 -22.33 6.59
C VAL A 123 16.88 -22.39 7.45
N VAL A 124 16.12 -21.31 7.47
CA VAL A 124 14.82 -21.21 8.14
C VAL A 124 13.72 -21.36 7.09
N ARG A 125 12.92 -22.42 7.19
CA ARG A 125 11.83 -22.77 6.27
C ARG A 125 10.49 -22.27 6.81
N VAL A 126 9.65 -21.75 5.93
CA VAL A 126 8.32 -21.20 6.24
C VAL A 126 7.29 -21.76 5.25
N THR A 127 6.15 -22.24 5.75
CA THR A 127 5.02 -22.73 4.93
C THR A 127 4.46 -21.62 4.04
N GLY A 128 4.23 -21.93 2.75
CA GLY A 128 3.84 -20.95 1.74
C GLY A 128 5.02 -20.31 1.00
N GLY A 129 4.86 -20.16 -0.31
CA GLY A 129 5.97 -19.88 -1.22
C GLY A 129 5.67 -20.34 -2.65
N ARG A 130 6.73 -20.72 -3.37
CA ARG A 130 6.65 -21.21 -4.76
C ARG A 130 7.57 -22.40 -4.92
N ALA A 131 7.01 -23.54 -5.33
CA ALA A 131 7.74 -24.76 -5.60
C ALA A 131 8.54 -24.65 -6.92
N PRO A 132 9.59 -25.48 -7.12
CA PRO A 132 10.41 -25.45 -8.35
C PRO A 132 9.63 -25.71 -9.65
N ASP A 133 8.52 -26.43 -9.57
CA ASP A 133 7.61 -26.71 -10.70
C ASP A 133 6.72 -25.52 -11.11
N GLY A 134 6.74 -24.42 -10.35
CA GLY A 134 5.98 -23.21 -10.61
C GLY A 134 4.70 -23.05 -9.78
N ARG A 135 4.25 -24.10 -9.08
CA ARG A 135 3.10 -24.04 -8.16
C ARG A 135 3.37 -23.07 -7.01
N ILE A 136 2.34 -22.33 -6.63
CA ILE A 136 2.35 -21.31 -5.58
C ILE A 136 1.35 -21.72 -4.51
N LEU A 137 1.76 -21.67 -3.25
CA LEU A 137 0.86 -21.67 -2.12
C LEU A 137 0.93 -20.30 -1.43
N ARG A 138 -0.18 -19.57 -1.40
CA ARG A 138 -0.24 -18.27 -0.72
C ARG A 138 -0.83 -18.39 0.68
N ILE A 139 0.03 -18.65 1.66
CA ILE A 139 -0.29 -18.38 3.06
C ILE A 139 -0.05 -16.88 3.34
N GLU A 140 -1.02 -16.20 3.93
CA GLU A 140 -0.83 -14.87 4.56
C GLU A 140 -0.22 -15.09 5.94
N GLY A 141 0.66 -14.21 6.43
CA GLY A 141 1.37 -14.45 7.70
C GLY A 141 2.79 -14.99 7.59
N ALA A 142 3.09 -15.80 6.55
CA ALA A 142 4.42 -16.35 6.29
C ALA A 142 5.52 -15.26 6.45
N PRO A 143 6.41 -15.32 7.47
CA PRO A 143 7.33 -14.23 7.80
C PRO A 143 8.29 -13.85 6.66
N ARG A 144 8.58 -12.55 6.54
CA ARG A 144 9.30 -11.97 5.39
C ARG A 144 10.50 -11.14 5.81
N PHE A 145 11.69 -11.67 5.56
CA PHE A 145 12.94 -11.00 5.91
C PHE A 145 13.52 -10.22 4.74
N ARG A 146 14.36 -9.22 5.04
CA ARG A 146 15.10 -8.44 4.06
C ARG A 146 16.57 -8.84 4.12
N ARG A 147 17.26 -8.98 2.99
CA ARG A 147 18.73 -9.08 2.94
C ARG A 147 19.37 -7.94 3.76
N GLY A 148 20.28 -8.27 4.67
CA GLY A 148 20.84 -7.30 5.62
C GLY A 148 19.78 -6.74 6.59
N GLY A 149 18.85 -7.59 6.99
CA GLY A 149 17.85 -7.36 8.02
C GLY A 149 18.12 -8.31 9.18
N ARG A 150 18.24 -7.75 10.37
CA ARG A 150 18.59 -8.46 11.61
C ARG A 150 17.33 -8.88 12.34
N ALA A 151 17.30 -10.09 12.85
CA ALA A 151 16.14 -10.69 13.47
C ALA A 151 16.53 -11.45 14.75
N LEU A 152 15.58 -11.52 15.67
CA LEU A 152 15.57 -12.45 16.79
C LEU A 152 14.53 -13.54 16.44
N LEU A 153 14.99 -14.78 16.39
CA LEU A 153 14.19 -15.92 15.94
C LEU A 153 14.08 -16.97 17.04
N PHE A 154 12.86 -17.43 17.25
CA PHE A 154 12.52 -18.59 18.08
C PHE A 154 12.17 -19.73 17.13
N LEU A 155 12.92 -20.82 17.22
CA LEU A 155 13.04 -21.83 16.17
C LEU A 155 12.90 -23.24 16.72
N GLU A 156 12.26 -24.10 15.92
CA GLU A 156 12.29 -25.56 16.11
C GLU A 156 13.21 -26.20 15.06
N PRO A 157 14.16 -27.08 15.46
CA PRO A 157 15.01 -27.80 14.51
C PRO A 157 14.24 -28.95 13.86
N LYS A 158 14.29 -29.03 12.52
CA LYS A 158 13.71 -30.13 11.74
C LYS A 158 14.73 -31.23 11.47
N SER A 159 14.23 -32.44 11.21
CA SER A 159 15.03 -33.65 11.00
C SER A 159 15.93 -33.63 9.75
N ASP A 160 15.71 -32.70 8.82
CA ASP A 160 16.57 -32.47 7.65
C ASP A 160 17.69 -31.43 7.89
N GLY A 161 17.82 -30.90 9.12
CA GLY A 161 18.80 -29.88 9.48
C GLY A 161 18.39 -28.44 9.14
N THR A 162 17.18 -28.23 8.62
CA THR A 162 16.57 -26.89 8.55
C THR A 162 15.87 -26.53 9.87
N TYR A 163 15.42 -25.29 9.99
CA TYR A 163 14.68 -24.81 11.16
C TYR A 163 13.32 -24.26 10.72
N ALA A 164 12.29 -24.46 11.54
CA ALA A 164 11.00 -23.81 11.38
C ALA A 164 10.82 -22.69 12.42
N ILE A 165 9.93 -21.73 12.16
CA ILE A 165 9.64 -20.62 13.07
C ILE A 165 8.54 -21.05 14.03
N ALA A 166 8.81 -21.01 15.35
CA ALA A 166 7.86 -21.46 16.37
C ALA A 166 6.49 -20.77 16.24
N GLN A 167 5.42 -21.57 16.26
CA GLN A 167 4.03 -21.16 16.00
C GLN A 167 3.85 -20.45 14.64
N PHE A 168 4.54 -20.94 13.59
CA PHE A 168 4.55 -20.47 12.20
C PHE A 168 5.09 -19.04 11.97
N LEU A 169 4.64 -18.07 12.76
CA LEU A 169 5.05 -16.67 12.70
C LEU A 169 5.29 -16.01 14.07
N GLN A 170 4.89 -16.61 15.19
CA GLN A 170 4.97 -15.92 16.48
C GLN A 170 6.42 -15.82 16.99
N GLY A 171 7.28 -16.76 16.58
CA GLY A 171 8.71 -16.76 16.85
C GLY A 171 9.56 -15.77 16.03
N ALA A 172 8.97 -15.00 15.10
CA ALA A 172 9.72 -14.07 14.24
C ALA A 172 9.68 -12.62 14.76
N PHE A 173 10.82 -12.09 15.20
CA PHE A 173 10.98 -10.68 15.57
C PHE A 173 12.00 -9.97 14.69
N HIS A 174 11.61 -8.86 14.06
CA HIS A 174 12.53 -8.01 13.28
C HIS A 174 13.18 -6.94 14.17
N GLU A 175 14.47 -6.67 13.99
CA GLU A 175 15.11 -5.49 14.57
C GLU A 175 14.79 -4.24 13.74
N VAL A 176 14.16 -3.25 14.36
CA VAL A 176 13.92 -1.93 13.76
C VAL A 176 14.23 -0.80 14.73
N ARG A 177 14.29 0.46 14.26
CA ARG A 177 14.59 1.62 15.10
C ARG A 177 13.32 2.30 15.63
N ALA A 178 13.25 2.47 16.95
CA ALA A 178 12.12 3.00 17.71
C ALA A 178 12.57 4.18 18.58
N GLY A 179 12.23 5.42 18.23
CA GLY A 179 12.43 6.58 19.11
C GLY A 179 13.89 6.83 19.58
N GLY A 180 14.88 6.31 18.87
CA GLY A 180 16.31 6.38 19.23
C GLY A 180 16.91 5.08 19.75
N ARG A 181 16.09 4.10 20.13
CA ARG A 181 16.48 2.71 20.48
C ARG A 181 16.31 1.78 19.28
N THR A 182 16.77 0.53 19.38
CA THR A 182 16.27 -0.56 18.52
C THR A 182 15.23 -1.39 19.28
N ALA A 183 14.31 -2.01 18.54
CA ALA A 183 13.19 -2.76 19.08
C ALA A 183 13.00 -4.09 18.35
N ALA A 184 12.69 -5.14 19.10
CA ALA A 184 12.34 -6.47 18.60
C ALA A 184 10.83 -6.54 18.37
N LEU A 185 10.41 -6.64 17.09
CA LEU A 185 9.01 -6.53 16.71
C LEU A 185 8.47 -7.79 16.03
N ARG A 186 7.42 -8.35 16.62
CA ARG A 186 6.66 -9.46 16.02
C ARG A 186 5.89 -8.93 14.80
N ASP A 187 6.04 -9.59 13.65
CA ASP A 187 5.47 -9.13 12.35
C ASP A 187 3.94 -8.94 12.42
N LEU A 188 3.31 -9.72 13.29
CA LEU A 188 1.89 -9.76 13.66
C LEU A 188 1.21 -8.44 14.01
N SER A 189 1.91 -7.36 14.36
CA SER A 189 1.26 -6.06 14.63
C SER A 189 2.23 -4.88 14.78
N GLU A 190 3.42 -5.18 15.29
CA GLU A 190 4.16 -4.20 16.08
C GLU A 190 4.93 -3.22 15.16
N VAL A 191 5.29 -3.67 13.96
CA VAL A 191 5.96 -2.85 12.94
C VAL A 191 5.07 -1.70 12.44
N ARG A 192 3.74 -1.84 12.52
CA ARG A 192 2.80 -0.74 12.25
C ARG A 192 2.77 0.31 13.38
N VAL A 193 3.07 -0.08 14.62
CA VAL A 193 3.04 0.82 15.80
C VAL A 193 4.12 1.89 15.70
N ILE A 194 5.34 1.55 15.31
CA ILE A 194 6.41 2.55 15.12
C ILE A 194 6.12 3.48 13.93
N GLY A 195 5.57 2.93 12.83
CA GLY A 195 5.20 3.74 11.66
C GLY A 195 4.05 4.72 11.92
N ARG A 196 3.17 4.43 12.90
CA ARG A 196 2.06 5.29 13.33
C ARG A 196 1.68 5.02 14.79
N VAL A 197 2.37 5.65 15.75
CA VAL A 197 1.98 5.57 17.18
C VAL A 197 0.63 6.28 17.39
N ARG A 198 -0.46 5.51 17.34
CA ARG A 198 -1.82 6.02 17.58
C ARG A 198 -2.06 6.24 19.07
N LYS A 199 -2.77 7.33 19.39
CA LYS A 199 -2.80 8.01 20.70
C LYS A 199 -3.28 7.17 21.90
N ASN A 200 -3.74 5.94 21.68
CA ASN A 200 -4.29 5.00 22.68
C ASN A 200 -3.66 3.58 22.60
N SER A 201 -2.59 3.33 21.83
CA SER A 201 -1.91 2.03 21.90
C SER A 201 -1.22 1.88 23.25
N GLY A 202 -1.82 1.09 24.16
CA GLY A 202 -1.20 0.68 25.42
C GLY A 202 0.02 -0.22 25.23
N ALA A 203 0.22 -0.73 24.00
CA ALA A 203 1.34 -1.52 23.54
C ALA A 203 2.68 -1.08 24.12
N GLU A 204 3.28 -1.96 24.90
CA GLU A 204 4.71 -1.97 25.14
C GLU A 204 5.42 -2.63 23.97
N LEU A 205 6.52 -2.02 23.54
CA LEU A 205 7.45 -2.56 22.57
C LEU A 205 8.66 -3.11 23.33
N ARG A 206 9.31 -4.13 22.76
CA ARG A 206 10.50 -4.76 23.33
C ARG A 206 11.73 -4.00 22.84
N ASP A 207 12.53 -3.45 23.74
CA ASP A 207 13.88 -2.96 23.43
C ASP A 207 14.71 -4.16 22.94
N PHE A 208 15.37 -4.04 21.78
CA PHE A 208 15.98 -5.23 21.15
C PHE A 208 17.10 -5.81 22.02
N ALA A 209 18.00 -4.96 22.53
CA ALA A 209 19.10 -5.39 23.38
C ALA A 209 18.59 -5.86 24.74
N GLY A 210 17.73 -5.08 25.40
CA GLY A 210 17.17 -5.46 26.69
C GLY A 210 16.35 -6.77 26.65
N PHE A 211 15.70 -7.07 25.53
CA PHE A 211 14.96 -8.32 25.35
C PHE A 211 15.90 -9.51 25.11
N VAL A 212 16.97 -9.33 24.33
CA VAL A 212 18.03 -10.34 24.18
C VAL A 212 18.69 -10.68 25.53
N GLU A 213 19.06 -9.66 26.31
CA GLU A 213 19.56 -9.86 27.68
C GLU A 213 18.55 -10.62 28.56
N TRP A 214 17.27 -10.20 28.56
CA TRP A 214 16.23 -10.84 29.36
C TRP A 214 15.96 -12.31 28.95
N ILE A 215 16.12 -12.65 27.67
CA ILE A 215 16.06 -14.04 27.19
C ILE A 215 17.24 -14.83 27.76
N ALA A 216 18.46 -14.32 27.67
CA ALA A 216 19.65 -14.98 28.22
C ALA A 216 19.54 -15.19 29.73
N ASP A 217 19.08 -14.17 30.48
CA ASP A 217 18.80 -14.26 31.91
C ASP A 217 17.73 -15.33 32.21
N ARG A 218 16.63 -15.36 31.44
CA ARG A 218 15.56 -16.37 31.59
C ARG A 218 16.06 -17.79 31.31
N VAL A 219 16.87 -17.99 30.27
CA VAL A 219 17.48 -19.29 29.94
C VAL A 219 18.48 -19.73 31.03
N ALA A 220 19.20 -18.79 31.64
CA ALA A 220 20.03 -19.01 32.81
C ALA A 220 19.24 -19.13 34.14
N LEU A 221 17.90 -19.17 34.09
CA LEU A 221 16.98 -19.21 35.25
C LEU A 221 17.14 -18.04 36.25
N GLN A 222 17.67 -16.90 35.80
CA GLN A 222 17.87 -15.71 36.62
C GLN A 222 16.59 -14.84 36.68
N PRO A 223 16.12 -14.42 37.86
CA PRO A 223 14.91 -13.60 37.98
C PRO A 223 15.11 -12.14 37.49
N ARG A 224 14.67 -11.84 36.27
CA ARG A 224 14.63 -10.46 35.73
C ARG A 224 13.20 -9.98 35.44
N GLN A 225 12.92 -8.74 35.80
CA GLN A 225 11.64 -8.07 35.49
C GLN A 225 11.53 -7.81 33.98
N ARG A 226 10.33 -7.46 33.47
CA ARG A 226 10.14 -7.10 32.04
C ARG A 226 10.58 -5.66 31.76
N ASP A 227 11.80 -5.30 32.16
CA ASP A 227 12.40 -3.96 32.01
C ASP A 227 12.71 -3.58 30.55
N TYR A 228 12.82 -4.59 29.67
CA TYR A 228 12.88 -4.43 28.22
C TYR A 228 11.61 -3.83 27.59
N LEU A 229 10.49 -3.76 28.31
CA LEU A 229 9.23 -3.21 27.80
C LEU A 229 9.18 -1.68 27.93
N PHE A 230 8.98 -0.98 26.80
CA PHE A 230 8.88 0.48 26.76
C PHE A 230 7.71 0.97 25.90
N ARG A 231 7.26 2.21 26.14
CA ARG A 231 6.18 2.86 25.36
C ARG A 231 6.74 4.08 24.59
N PRO A 232 6.54 4.19 23.26
CA PRO A 232 7.04 5.32 22.47
C PRO A 232 6.28 6.64 22.76
N SER A 233 6.90 7.77 22.43
CA SER A 233 6.43 9.10 22.84
C SER A 233 5.38 9.75 21.92
N ARG A 234 4.89 10.95 22.29
CA ARG A 234 3.47 11.33 22.15
C ARG A 234 3.07 12.27 20.98
N SER A 235 3.88 12.43 19.93
CA SER A 235 3.62 13.43 18.85
C SER A 235 3.65 12.88 17.42
N GLN A 236 3.10 13.66 16.47
CA GLN A 236 2.99 13.43 15.01
C GLN A 236 1.92 12.41 14.53
N LEU A 237 0.71 12.89 14.14
CA LEU A 237 -0.24 12.08 13.34
C LEU A 237 -1.24 12.89 12.48
N ARG A 238 -1.26 12.60 11.17
CA ARG A 238 -2.47 12.39 10.34
C ARG A 238 -2.11 11.54 9.12
N ALA A 239 -2.86 10.47 8.85
CA ALA A 239 -2.83 9.74 7.58
C ALA A 239 -4.08 8.86 7.42
N ALA A 240 -4.47 8.55 6.18
CA ALA A 240 -5.73 7.87 5.85
C ALA A 240 -5.70 6.33 6.05
N THR A 241 -6.90 5.75 5.96
CA THR A 241 -7.23 4.32 5.97
C THR A 241 -7.51 3.79 4.56
N LYS A 242 -7.22 2.51 4.32
CA LYS A 242 -7.94 1.68 3.33
C LYS A 242 -9.17 1.06 4.03
N ALA A 243 -10.04 0.40 3.26
CA ALA A 243 -11.27 -0.22 3.76
C ALA A 243 -11.39 -1.72 3.39
N PHE A 244 -10.24 -2.35 3.08
CA PHE A 244 -9.96 -3.79 3.02
C PHE A 244 -8.50 -3.98 2.55
N ASN A 245 -7.94 -5.19 2.68
CA ASN A 245 -6.70 -5.60 2.00
C ASN A 245 -6.92 -6.92 1.22
N LEU A 246 -6.05 -7.22 0.25
CA LEU A 246 -6.18 -8.36 -0.67
C LEU A 246 -4.81 -9.03 -0.83
N PHE A 247 -4.80 -10.34 -1.07
CA PHE A 247 -3.58 -11.08 -1.40
C PHE A 247 -2.95 -10.52 -2.68
N VAL A 248 -1.63 -10.34 -2.67
CA VAL A 248 -0.83 -9.88 -3.81
C VAL A 248 0.25 -10.91 -4.09
N ASN A 249 0.42 -11.27 -5.36
CA ASN A 249 1.54 -12.07 -5.81
C ASN A 249 2.80 -11.17 -5.91
N ASP A 250 3.88 -11.54 -5.23
CA ASP A 250 5.07 -10.69 -5.11
C ASP A 250 5.77 -10.43 -6.45
N ASP A 251 5.81 -11.42 -7.33
CA ASP A 251 6.52 -11.38 -8.61
C ASP A 251 5.81 -10.47 -9.65
N THR A 252 4.47 -10.45 -9.62
CA THR A 252 3.62 -9.78 -10.65
C THR A 252 2.86 -8.56 -10.16
N GLY A 253 2.66 -8.43 -8.85
CA GLY A 253 1.77 -7.44 -8.24
C GLY A 253 0.28 -7.71 -8.47
N PHE A 254 -0.12 -8.84 -9.06
CA PHE A 254 -1.52 -9.18 -9.31
C PHE A 254 -2.20 -9.77 -8.07
N ASN A 255 -3.51 -9.57 -7.94
CA ASN A 255 -4.30 -10.21 -6.88
C ASN A 255 -4.65 -11.67 -7.23
N TYR A 256 -4.87 -12.52 -6.24
CA TYR A 256 -5.38 -13.88 -6.44
C TYR A 256 -6.91 -13.89 -6.55
N ARG A 257 -7.47 -14.75 -7.39
CA ARG A 257 -8.93 -14.84 -7.61
C ARG A 257 -9.40 -16.17 -8.18
N TRP A 258 -10.52 -16.69 -7.69
CA TRP A 258 -11.28 -17.78 -8.33
C TRP A 258 -12.06 -17.30 -9.56
N PHE A 259 -11.96 -18.02 -10.68
CA PHE A 259 -12.73 -17.73 -11.90
C PHE A 259 -13.98 -18.61 -12.08
N HIS A 260 -14.18 -19.60 -11.21
CA HIS A 260 -15.27 -20.58 -11.29
C HIS A 260 -16.66 -19.94 -11.10
N PHE A 261 -16.72 -18.85 -10.32
CA PHE A 261 -17.96 -18.12 -10.06
C PHE A 261 -18.48 -17.31 -11.27
N ASP A 262 -17.61 -16.92 -12.21
CA ASP A 262 -17.99 -16.06 -13.35
C ASP A 262 -18.95 -16.73 -14.33
N THR A 263 -18.89 -18.05 -14.43
CA THR A 263 -19.78 -18.90 -15.23
C THR A 263 -20.94 -19.49 -14.42
N GLY A 264 -21.13 -19.05 -13.17
CA GLY A 264 -22.13 -19.60 -12.26
C GLY A 264 -21.75 -20.96 -11.66
N GLY A 265 -20.46 -21.33 -11.68
CA GLY A 265 -19.93 -22.52 -11.01
C GLY A 265 -19.86 -22.38 -9.48
N ALA A 266 -19.36 -23.42 -8.82
CA ALA A 266 -19.10 -23.46 -7.38
C ALA A 266 -17.66 -23.91 -7.10
N VAL A 267 -17.17 -23.65 -5.90
CA VAL A 267 -15.98 -24.29 -5.34
C VAL A 267 -16.43 -25.29 -4.27
N ALA A 268 -16.08 -26.56 -4.47
CA ALA A 268 -16.48 -27.66 -3.60
C ALA A 268 -15.45 -27.86 -2.49
N TRP A 269 -15.94 -27.85 -1.25
CA TRP A 269 -15.15 -27.95 -0.01
C TRP A 269 -15.52 -29.22 0.76
N ARG A 270 -14.52 -29.86 1.36
CA ARG A 270 -14.68 -31.01 2.27
C ARG A 270 -14.09 -30.70 3.64
N ALA A 271 -14.56 -31.40 4.66
CA ALA A 271 -13.88 -31.45 5.96
C ALA A 271 -13.19 -32.83 6.12
N HIS A 272 -12.05 -32.90 6.79
CA HIS A 272 -11.42 -34.19 7.03
C HIS A 272 -12.29 -35.08 7.93
N GLN A 273 -12.37 -36.37 7.62
CA GLN A 273 -13.35 -37.30 8.20
C GLN A 273 -13.18 -37.57 9.71
N THR A 274 -12.02 -37.25 10.28
CA THR A 274 -11.81 -37.25 11.75
C THR A 274 -12.80 -36.30 12.43
N GLY A 275 -13.00 -35.11 11.87
CA GLY A 275 -13.65 -33.99 12.54
C GLY A 275 -12.72 -33.28 13.52
N GLN A 276 -13.09 -32.05 13.89
CA GLN A 276 -12.41 -31.26 14.91
C GLN A 276 -12.66 -31.86 16.32
N PRO A 277 -11.62 -32.21 17.09
CA PRO A 277 -11.77 -32.55 18.50
C PRO A 277 -12.19 -31.33 19.34
N GLY A 278 -12.76 -31.56 20.53
CA GLY A 278 -13.39 -30.52 21.36
C GLY A 278 -14.84 -30.20 20.97
N LEU A 279 -15.20 -30.35 19.68
CA LEU A 279 -16.57 -30.11 19.19
C LEU A 279 -17.42 -31.41 19.13
N PRO A 280 -18.53 -31.51 19.88
CA PRO A 280 -19.47 -32.64 19.78
C PRO A 280 -20.09 -32.82 18.38
N SER A 281 -20.09 -31.74 17.58
CA SER A 281 -20.57 -31.70 16.19
C SER A 281 -19.52 -32.15 15.15
N LYS A 282 -18.29 -32.49 15.58
CA LYS A 282 -17.10 -32.67 14.73
C LYS A 282 -16.70 -31.42 13.89
N GLY A 283 -17.29 -30.26 14.16
CA GLY A 283 -17.04 -29.02 13.41
C GLY A 283 -17.69 -28.96 12.02
N PHE A 284 -18.34 -30.02 11.53
CA PHE A 284 -18.93 -30.02 10.19
C PHE A 284 -20.08 -29.00 10.03
N PRO A 285 -21.03 -28.88 10.98
CA PRO A 285 -22.06 -27.83 10.93
C PRO A 285 -21.49 -26.41 11.02
N GLU A 286 -20.41 -26.22 11.80
CA GLU A 286 -19.72 -24.94 11.97
C GLU A 286 -19.06 -24.52 10.65
N PHE A 287 -18.35 -25.43 9.99
CA PHE A 287 -17.74 -25.23 8.68
C PHE A 287 -18.77 -24.93 7.59
N GLN A 288 -19.90 -25.66 7.59
CA GLN A 288 -21.04 -25.36 6.70
C GLN A 288 -21.56 -23.92 6.87
N ARG A 289 -21.61 -23.40 8.11
CA ARG A 289 -22.02 -22.02 8.38
C ARG A 289 -20.98 -21.00 7.90
N GLY A 290 -19.68 -21.29 8.04
CA GLY A 290 -18.61 -20.47 7.46
C GLY A 290 -18.66 -20.39 5.92
N LEU A 291 -18.80 -21.53 5.24
CA LEU A 291 -18.99 -21.61 3.78
C LEU A 291 -20.24 -20.84 3.32
N ALA A 292 -21.33 -20.94 4.09
CA ALA A 292 -22.59 -20.27 3.79
C ALA A 292 -22.49 -18.74 3.94
N MET A 293 -21.74 -18.21 4.91
CA MET A 293 -21.66 -16.76 5.10
C MET A 293 -21.01 -16.01 3.93
N TRP A 294 -19.93 -16.56 3.34
CA TRP A 294 -19.35 -16.03 2.11
C TRP A 294 -20.27 -16.20 0.88
N THR A 295 -21.07 -17.26 0.86
CA THR A 295 -21.99 -17.58 -0.25
C THR A 295 -23.30 -16.79 -0.20
N ASN A 296 -23.71 -16.35 0.98
CA ASN A 296 -24.94 -15.56 1.20
C ASN A 296 -24.71 -14.05 1.03
N GLU A 297 -23.50 -13.60 0.69
CA GLU A 297 -23.21 -12.21 0.35
C GLU A 297 -23.82 -11.88 -1.03
N ALA A 298 -25.07 -11.40 -1.02
CA ALA A 298 -25.92 -11.30 -2.20
C ALA A 298 -25.44 -10.32 -3.30
N THR A 299 -24.33 -9.60 -3.13
CA THR A 299 -23.76 -8.72 -4.18
C THR A 299 -22.60 -9.33 -4.97
N THR A 300 -22.17 -10.55 -4.64
CA THR A 300 -21.13 -11.29 -5.36
C THR A 300 -21.64 -12.66 -5.86
N PRO A 301 -21.02 -13.25 -6.90
CA PRO A 301 -21.36 -14.58 -7.41
C PRO A 301 -20.67 -15.73 -6.64
N VAL A 302 -20.04 -15.45 -5.49
CA VAL A 302 -19.25 -16.43 -4.73
C VAL A 302 -20.17 -17.57 -4.26
N ARG A 303 -19.77 -18.81 -4.54
CA ARG A 303 -20.54 -20.00 -4.14
C ARG A 303 -19.62 -21.12 -3.67
N LEU A 304 -19.39 -21.16 -2.36
CA LEU A 304 -18.69 -22.24 -1.68
C LEU A 304 -19.71 -23.30 -1.25
N THR A 305 -19.42 -24.57 -1.51
CA THR A 305 -20.39 -25.66 -1.27
C THR A 305 -19.75 -26.82 -0.53
N TYR A 306 -20.35 -27.24 0.58
CA TYR A 306 -19.92 -28.42 1.33
C TYR A 306 -20.26 -29.72 0.59
N ALA A 307 -19.26 -30.54 0.30
CA ALA A 307 -19.35 -31.76 -0.51
C ALA A 307 -19.25 -33.06 0.32
N GLY A 308 -19.44 -32.97 1.64
CA GLY A 308 -19.22 -34.06 2.59
C GLY A 308 -17.81 -34.06 3.17
N THR A 309 -17.38 -35.20 3.71
CA THR A 309 -16.03 -35.38 4.26
C THR A 309 -15.01 -35.78 3.19
N SER A 310 -13.72 -35.79 3.55
CA SER A 310 -12.63 -36.45 2.81
C SER A 310 -11.76 -37.29 3.73
N ALA A 311 -11.04 -38.25 3.15
CA ALA A 311 -9.93 -38.97 3.78
C ALA A 311 -8.54 -38.42 3.35
N ALA A 312 -8.51 -37.33 2.57
CA ALA A 312 -7.27 -36.71 2.13
C ALA A 312 -6.63 -35.88 3.26
N THR A 313 -5.33 -36.08 3.45
CA THR A 313 -4.50 -35.41 4.45
C THR A 313 -3.43 -34.51 3.84
N ALA A 314 -3.46 -34.28 2.51
CA ALA A 314 -2.37 -33.60 1.79
C ALA A 314 -2.08 -32.18 2.29
N GLY A 315 -3.11 -31.43 2.72
CA GLY A 315 -2.97 -30.13 3.37
C GLY A 315 -2.14 -29.16 2.53
N PHE A 316 -1.08 -28.60 3.10
CA PHE A 316 -0.16 -27.72 2.37
C PHE A 316 1.09 -28.42 1.82
N THR A 317 1.14 -29.75 1.90
CA THR A 317 2.27 -30.56 1.45
C THR A 317 2.27 -30.83 -0.05
N ASP A 318 1.09 -31.04 -0.65
CA ASP A 318 0.90 -31.21 -2.09
C ASP A 318 -0.55 -30.86 -2.49
N TYR A 319 -0.77 -30.46 -3.74
CA TYR A 319 -2.12 -30.12 -4.23
C TYR A 319 -2.79 -31.34 -4.88
N ASP A 320 -3.73 -31.97 -4.17
CA ASP A 320 -4.39 -33.22 -4.57
C ASP A 320 -5.63 -33.04 -5.47
N GLY A 321 -6.03 -31.80 -5.76
CA GLY A 321 -7.24 -31.48 -6.53
C GLY A 321 -8.53 -31.33 -5.71
N GLN A 322 -8.47 -31.44 -4.38
CA GLN A 322 -9.57 -31.14 -3.47
C GLN A 322 -9.42 -29.74 -2.85
N ASN A 323 -10.38 -29.37 -2.01
CA ASN A 323 -10.26 -28.24 -1.09
C ASN A 323 -10.73 -28.75 0.27
N VAL A 324 -9.83 -28.85 1.25
CA VAL A 324 -10.07 -29.58 2.51
C VAL A 324 -9.83 -28.67 3.71
N LEU A 325 -10.73 -28.73 4.69
CA LEU A 325 -10.49 -28.32 6.06
C LEU A 325 -9.93 -29.52 6.83
N LEU A 326 -8.64 -29.47 7.17
CA LEU A 326 -7.93 -30.46 7.98
C LEU A 326 -7.97 -30.07 9.47
N PHE A 327 -7.81 -31.07 10.32
CA PHE A 327 -7.82 -30.96 11.78
C PHE A 327 -6.58 -31.61 12.36
N ASP A 328 -6.11 -31.09 13.50
CA ASP A 328 -5.00 -31.64 14.29
C ASP A 328 -3.66 -31.69 13.53
N ASP A 329 -3.41 -30.67 12.69
CA ASP A 329 -2.26 -30.51 11.78
C ASP A 329 -1.43 -31.79 11.49
N PRO A 330 -1.93 -32.69 10.62
CA PRO A 330 -1.33 -34.01 10.40
C PRO A 330 -0.01 -33.97 9.61
N ASN A 331 0.50 -32.78 9.28
CA ASN A 331 1.64 -32.56 8.38
C ASN A 331 2.79 -31.73 8.99
N GLU A 332 2.60 -31.16 10.18
CA GLU A 332 3.40 -30.06 10.73
C GLU A 332 3.46 -28.85 9.77
N ASP A 333 2.32 -28.48 9.17
CA ASP A 333 2.19 -27.28 8.33
C ASP A 333 2.22 -25.98 9.18
N ILE A 334 1.91 -26.07 10.48
CA ILE A 334 1.98 -25.06 11.55
C ILE A 334 2.97 -25.56 12.62
N GLU A 335 3.94 -24.72 13.04
CA GLU A 335 5.00 -25.20 13.94
C GLU A 335 4.55 -25.29 15.43
N GLY A 336 3.96 -26.43 15.77
CA GLY A 336 3.78 -26.95 17.13
C GLY A 336 2.43 -26.66 17.79
N THR A 337 2.18 -27.38 18.88
CA THR A 337 0.89 -27.48 19.57
C THR A 337 0.39 -26.17 20.18
N TYR A 338 -0.86 -25.82 19.85
CA TYR A 338 -1.64 -24.77 20.50
C TYR A 338 -1.81 -25.07 22.02
N SER A 339 -2.13 -24.06 22.83
CA SER A 339 -2.36 -24.30 24.25
C SER A 339 -3.24 -23.24 24.92
N CYS A 340 -4.40 -23.65 25.42
CA CYS A 340 -5.41 -22.73 25.96
C CYS A 340 -4.97 -21.96 27.22
N GLY A 341 -3.94 -22.43 27.93
CA GLY A 341 -3.30 -21.67 29.02
C GLY A 341 -2.34 -20.57 28.58
N ALA A 342 -2.07 -20.42 27.27
CA ALA A 342 -0.99 -19.58 26.75
C ALA A 342 -1.27 -18.90 25.39
N GLY A 343 -2.20 -19.42 24.59
CA GLY A 343 -2.39 -19.08 23.19
C GLY A 343 -1.59 -19.97 22.22
N GLY A 344 -1.46 -19.49 20.99
CA GLY A 344 -0.83 -20.19 19.89
C GLY A 344 -1.41 -19.77 18.54
N THR A 345 -1.00 -20.41 17.45
CA THR A 345 -1.67 -20.27 16.15
C THR A 345 -2.85 -21.24 16.09
N LEU A 346 -4.05 -20.74 15.75
CA LEU A 346 -5.28 -21.54 15.74
C LEU A 346 -5.45 -22.28 14.41
N ALA A 347 -5.18 -21.58 13.31
CA ALA A 347 -5.35 -22.10 11.95
C ALA A 347 -4.50 -21.33 10.93
N ILE A 348 -4.26 -21.94 9.78
CA ILE A 348 -3.79 -21.26 8.57
C ILE A 348 -4.57 -21.75 7.34
N GLY A 349 -4.93 -20.82 6.45
CA GLY A 349 -5.64 -21.07 5.20
C GLY A 349 -5.01 -20.33 4.03
N GLY A 350 -5.07 -20.93 2.83
CA GLY A 350 -4.51 -20.29 1.65
C GLY A 350 -4.82 -20.98 0.32
N PRO A 351 -4.85 -20.23 -0.80
CA PRO A 351 -5.05 -20.78 -2.13
C PRO A 351 -3.76 -21.34 -2.74
N TRP A 352 -3.93 -22.46 -3.42
CA TRP A 352 -3.04 -23.01 -4.43
C TRP A 352 -3.26 -22.30 -5.77
N ALA A 353 -2.16 -21.98 -6.45
CA ALA A 353 -2.17 -21.28 -7.74
C ALA A 353 -0.95 -21.66 -8.59
N ASP A 354 -0.91 -21.19 -9.82
CA ASP A 354 0.28 -21.22 -10.69
C ASP A 354 0.55 -19.81 -11.23
N SER A 355 1.83 -19.41 -11.17
CA SER A 355 2.39 -18.22 -11.82
C SER A 355 1.95 -18.00 -13.28
N ALA A 356 1.81 -19.07 -14.08
CA ALA A 356 1.40 -19.01 -15.48
C ALA A 356 -0.14 -18.92 -15.64
N ALA A 357 -0.90 -19.41 -14.66
CA ALA A 357 -2.36 -19.43 -14.70
C ALA A 357 -2.95 -18.04 -14.40
N GLN A 358 -3.01 -17.15 -15.41
CA GLN A 358 -3.57 -15.80 -15.27
C GLN A 358 -4.99 -15.67 -15.82
N GLY A 359 -5.77 -14.77 -15.24
CA GLY A 359 -7.14 -14.43 -15.70
C GLY A 359 -7.38 -12.92 -15.71
N VAL A 360 -8.43 -12.49 -16.41
CA VAL A 360 -8.83 -11.07 -16.49
C VAL A 360 -10.28 -10.92 -16.02
N PHE A 361 -10.52 -10.05 -15.06
CA PHE A 361 -11.85 -9.75 -14.52
C PHE A 361 -11.96 -8.24 -14.25
N ASN A 362 -13.12 -7.62 -14.53
CA ASN A 362 -13.32 -6.16 -14.43
C ASN A 362 -12.13 -5.33 -15.01
N ASN A 363 -11.56 -5.77 -16.15
CA ASN A 363 -10.38 -5.22 -16.83
C ASN A 363 -9.07 -5.17 -16.01
N LYS A 364 -8.93 -5.97 -14.95
CA LYS A 364 -7.68 -6.21 -14.20
C LYS A 364 -7.17 -7.62 -14.42
N ARG A 365 -5.85 -7.82 -14.36
CA ARG A 365 -5.21 -9.16 -14.30
C ARG A 365 -5.23 -9.69 -12.86
N TYR A 366 -5.40 -11.00 -12.75
CA TYR A 366 -5.36 -11.77 -11.51
C TYR A 366 -4.55 -13.06 -11.74
N VAL A 367 -3.91 -13.55 -10.68
CA VAL A 367 -3.49 -14.96 -10.61
C VAL A 367 -4.74 -15.80 -10.37
N ARG A 368 -4.92 -16.87 -11.14
CA ARG A 368 -6.03 -17.82 -10.93
C ARG A 368 -5.72 -18.69 -9.73
N ILE A 369 -6.64 -18.72 -8.78
CA ILE A 369 -6.69 -19.77 -7.78
C ILE A 369 -7.15 -21.05 -8.48
N GLN A 370 -6.49 -22.17 -8.15
CA GLN A 370 -6.76 -23.50 -8.70
C GLN A 370 -7.37 -24.44 -7.65
N GLY A 371 -6.85 -24.36 -6.42
CA GLY A 371 -7.29 -25.09 -5.23
C GLY A 371 -7.11 -24.22 -3.99
N ALA A 372 -7.52 -24.68 -2.82
CA ALA A 372 -7.20 -24.05 -1.54
C ALA A 372 -7.48 -25.03 -0.39
N ASP A 373 -6.72 -24.91 0.70
CA ASP A 373 -6.92 -25.72 1.90
C ASP A 373 -6.90 -24.84 3.15
N VAL A 374 -7.36 -25.42 4.27
CA VAL A 374 -7.30 -24.84 5.61
C VAL A 374 -6.84 -25.93 6.58
N VAL A 375 -5.85 -25.62 7.41
CA VAL A 375 -5.37 -26.51 8.47
C VAL A 375 -5.65 -25.85 9.82
N MET A 376 -6.37 -26.56 10.69
CA MET A 376 -6.44 -26.26 12.12
C MET A 376 -5.24 -26.87 12.84
N ASN A 377 -4.65 -26.13 13.78
CA ASN A 377 -3.50 -26.57 14.54
C ASN A 377 -3.87 -27.70 15.55
N ASP A 378 -2.89 -28.47 16.00
CA ASP A 378 -3.07 -29.44 17.08
C ASP A 378 -3.18 -28.74 18.45
N GLY A 379 -3.90 -29.34 19.41
CA GLY A 379 -4.10 -28.77 20.76
C GLY A 379 -5.14 -27.65 20.85
N VAL A 380 -5.81 -27.31 19.75
CA VAL A 380 -6.84 -26.25 19.68
C VAL A 380 -8.16 -26.68 20.33
N GLU A 381 -8.38 -27.97 20.55
CA GLU A 381 -9.63 -28.53 21.04
C GLU A 381 -10.13 -27.91 22.35
N CYS A 382 -9.23 -27.50 23.26
CA CYS A 382 -9.62 -26.91 24.54
C CYS A 382 -10.16 -25.47 24.45
N GLU A 383 -10.00 -24.76 23.32
CA GLU A 383 -10.72 -23.49 23.04
C GLU A 383 -12.13 -23.76 22.48
N LEU A 384 -12.33 -24.94 21.90
CA LEU A 384 -13.54 -25.32 21.18
C LEU A 384 -14.51 -26.15 22.06
N GLU A 385 -14.09 -26.52 23.26
CA GLU A 385 -14.97 -27.10 24.28
C GLU A 385 -15.97 -26.07 24.85
N GLY A 386 -17.09 -26.57 25.38
CA GLY A 386 -18.10 -25.75 26.05
C GLY A 386 -19.05 -24.99 25.11
N ALA A 387 -19.62 -23.90 25.62
CA ALA A 387 -20.78 -23.24 25.00
C ALA A 387 -20.43 -22.21 23.91
N SER A 388 -19.24 -21.61 23.96
CA SER A 388 -18.75 -20.65 22.96
C SER A 388 -18.01 -21.32 21.80
N GLY A 389 -17.35 -22.46 22.02
CA GLY A 389 -16.45 -23.09 21.05
C GLY A 389 -17.04 -23.37 19.66
N SER A 390 -18.33 -23.69 19.54
CA SER A 390 -19.02 -23.80 18.25
C SER A 390 -19.05 -22.46 17.48
N LYS A 391 -19.15 -21.33 18.18
CA LYS A 391 -19.04 -19.98 17.58
C LYS A 391 -17.60 -19.58 17.29
N LEU A 392 -16.65 -19.95 18.14
CA LEU A 392 -15.23 -19.72 17.85
C LEU A 392 -14.80 -20.50 16.58
N ALA A 393 -15.19 -21.76 16.46
CA ALA A 393 -14.95 -22.57 15.26
C ALA A 393 -15.60 -21.97 14.00
N GLU A 394 -16.86 -21.52 14.07
CA GLU A 394 -17.49 -20.78 12.96
C GLU A 394 -16.68 -19.55 12.53
N GLU A 395 -16.12 -18.82 13.49
CA GLU A 395 -15.34 -17.61 13.22
C GLU A 395 -14.00 -17.97 12.55
N VAL A 396 -13.21 -18.88 13.14
CA VAL A 396 -11.90 -19.31 12.62
C VAL A 396 -12.05 -19.92 11.22
N TYR A 397 -12.99 -20.87 11.03
CA TYR A 397 -13.18 -21.50 9.72
C TYR A 397 -13.59 -20.48 8.65
N ALA A 398 -14.45 -19.51 8.99
CA ALA A 398 -14.88 -18.50 8.04
C ALA A 398 -13.79 -17.47 7.74
N HIS A 399 -12.95 -17.12 8.71
CA HIS A 399 -11.76 -16.29 8.53
C HIS A 399 -10.80 -16.92 7.51
N GLU A 400 -10.37 -18.16 7.75
CA GLU A 400 -9.43 -18.84 6.86
C GLU A 400 -10.02 -19.07 5.45
N LEU A 401 -11.33 -19.34 5.34
CA LEU A 401 -12.03 -19.34 4.04
C LEU A 401 -11.93 -17.99 3.29
N GLY A 402 -11.87 -16.86 4.00
CA GLY A 402 -11.63 -15.55 3.41
C GLY A 402 -10.23 -15.41 2.77
N HIS A 403 -9.21 -16.00 3.40
CA HIS A 403 -7.87 -16.15 2.80
C HIS A 403 -7.93 -17.00 1.51
N THR A 404 -8.68 -18.11 1.50
CA THR A 404 -8.85 -18.94 0.29
C THR A 404 -9.60 -18.22 -0.84
N LEU A 405 -10.34 -17.16 -0.53
CA LEU A 405 -10.98 -16.27 -1.51
C LEU A 405 -10.03 -15.16 -2.01
N GLY A 406 -8.85 -14.98 -1.43
CA GLY A 406 -7.85 -13.98 -1.79
C GLY A 406 -7.89 -12.69 -0.94
N LEU A 407 -8.56 -12.70 0.21
CA LEU A 407 -8.61 -11.56 1.14
C LEU A 407 -7.42 -11.59 2.10
N ALA A 408 -6.73 -10.45 2.27
CA ALA A 408 -5.74 -10.26 3.33
C ALA A 408 -6.40 -9.64 4.56
N HIS A 409 -5.71 -9.59 5.69
CA HIS A 409 -6.26 -9.03 6.92
C HIS A 409 -6.69 -7.57 6.81
N SER A 410 -7.81 -7.24 7.44
CA SER A 410 -8.35 -5.89 7.57
C SER A 410 -7.34 -4.97 8.28
N SER A 411 -6.80 -5.43 9.41
CA SER A 411 -5.65 -4.86 10.12
C SER A 411 -4.98 -5.91 11.01
N GLU A 412 -3.65 -5.86 11.06
CA GLU A 412 -2.83 -6.58 12.05
C GLU A 412 -2.60 -5.76 13.33
N ALA A 413 -3.12 -4.54 13.47
CA ALA A 413 -2.81 -3.74 14.67
C ALA A 413 -3.58 -4.27 15.90
N ARG A 414 -2.89 -4.93 16.86
CA ARG A 414 -3.43 -5.45 18.16
C ARG A 414 -4.32 -4.44 18.92
N PHE A 415 -4.14 -3.15 18.67
CA PHE A 415 -4.93 -2.06 19.23
C PHE A 415 -5.55 -1.17 18.14
N GLU A 416 -6.10 -1.75 17.07
CA GLU A 416 -6.72 -1.02 15.95
C GLU A 416 -7.94 -0.19 16.43
N PRO A 417 -7.88 1.15 16.36
CA PRO A 417 -8.98 1.99 16.80
C PRO A 417 -10.01 2.30 15.69
N ASN A 418 -9.84 1.82 14.46
CA ASN A 418 -10.96 1.74 13.52
C ASN A 418 -11.77 0.47 13.79
N ALA A 419 -12.93 0.62 14.42
CA ALA A 419 -13.86 -0.47 14.70
C ALA A 419 -14.20 -1.31 13.46
N VAL A 420 -14.33 -0.71 12.28
CA VAL A 420 -14.62 -1.47 11.05
C VAL A 420 -13.49 -2.44 10.67
N LEU A 421 -12.23 -2.09 10.93
CA LEU A 421 -11.11 -3.01 10.68
C LEU A 421 -10.97 -4.03 11.80
N ARG A 422 -11.05 -3.58 13.06
CA ARG A 422 -10.88 -4.43 14.24
C ARG A 422 -12.00 -5.46 14.37
N ASP A 423 -13.24 -5.07 14.13
CA ASP A 423 -14.43 -5.92 14.31
C ASP A 423 -14.82 -6.63 12.98
N ALA A 424 -13.86 -6.80 12.07
CA ALA A 424 -14.00 -7.55 10.82
C ALA A 424 -13.82 -9.04 11.06
N LEU A 425 -14.37 -9.89 10.18
CA LEU A 425 -14.04 -11.31 10.20
C LEU A 425 -12.56 -11.51 9.86
N MET A 426 -12.04 -10.78 8.88
CA MET A 426 -10.63 -10.81 8.48
C MET A 426 -9.67 -10.03 9.41
N TYR A 427 -10.01 -9.82 10.69
CA TYR A 427 -9.06 -9.30 11.68
C TYR A 427 -8.23 -10.43 12.28
N PHE A 428 -6.93 -10.19 12.52
CA PHE A 428 -5.92 -11.24 12.74
C PHE A 428 -6.00 -12.03 14.05
N GLN A 429 -6.81 -11.57 15.00
CA GLN A 429 -7.03 -12.26 16.27
C GLN A 429 -8.46 -12.75 16.31
N ALA A 430 -8.65 -14.01 16.71
CA ALA A 430 -9.98 -14.51 17.05
C ALA A 430 -10.56 -13.66 18.18
N HIS A 431 -11.87 -13.39 18.13
CA HIS A 431 -12.52 -12.46 19.04
C HIS A 431 -13.20 -13.13 20.23
N ASP A 432 -13.68 -14.37 20.03
CA ASP A 432 -14.50 -15.15 20.96
C ASP A 432 -15.63 -14.34 21.66
N ASP A 433 -16.27 -13.43 20.94
CA ASP A 433 -17.43 -12.67 21.44
C ASP A 433 -18.78 -13.32 21.06
N GLY A 434 -18.74 -14.59 20.64
CA GLY A 434 -19.90 -15.35 20.16
C GLY A 434 -20.38 -14.97 18.76
N ARG A 435 -19.65 -14.14 18.00
CA ARG A 435 -20.04 -13.70 16.64
C ARG A 435 -20.21 -14.81 15.61
N GLY A 436 -19.39 -15.86 15.65
CA GLY A 436 -19.26 -16.80 14.55
C GLY A 436 -18.82 -16.13 13.24
N ALA A 437 -19.22 -16.70 12.11
CA ALA A 437 -18.84 -16.30 10.75
C ALA A 437 -19.38 -14.93 10.26
N ARG A 438 -19.61 -13.95 11.16
CA ARG A 438 -20.29 -12.68 10.88
C ARG A 438 -19.38 -11.68 10.15
N LEU A 439 -19.56 -11.58 8.83
CA LEU A 439 -18.98 -10.55 7.97
C LEU A 439 -19.38 -9.12 8.40
N ASN A 440 -18.49 -8.15 8.20
CA ASN A 440 -18.74 -6.72 8.28
C ASN A 440 -18.47 -5.99 6.94
N SER A 441 -18.50 -4.66 6.93
CA SER A 441 -18.34 -3.84 5.71
C SER A 441 -16.92 -3.83 5.09
N ASP A 442 -15.86 -4.18 5.83
CA ASP A 442 -14.51 -4.39 5.29
C ASP A 442 -14.45 -5.72 4.51
N ASP A 443 -14.89 -6.80 5.15
CA ASP A 443 -14.93 -8.16 4.56
C ASP A 443 -15.75 -8.17 3.25
N VAL A 444 -16.95 -7.57 3.30
CA VAL A 444 -17.83 -7.44 2.13
C VAL A 444 -17.23 -6.53 1.06
N ALA A 445 -16.54 -5.45 1.41
CA ALA A 445 -15.91 -4.58 0.43
C ALA A 445 -14.70 -5.26 -0.26
N GLY A 446 -13.92 -6.05 0.48
CA GLY A 446 -12.85 -6.89 -0.07
C GLY A 446 -13.40 -7.96 -1.02
N LEU A 447 -14.44 -8.70 -0.60
CA LEU A 447 -15.11 -9.69 -1.42
C LEU A 447 -15.67 -9.08 -2.72
N GLN A 448 -16.34 -7.94 -2.62
CA GLN A 448 -16.83 -7.21 -3.79
C GLN A 448 -15.70 -6.74 -4.72
N ALA A 449 -14.55 -6.31 -4.18
CA ALA A 449 -13.42 -5.84 -4.98
C ALA A 449 -12.76 -6.96 -5.83
N LEU A 450 -12.90 -8.23 -5.41
CA LEU A 450 -12.49 -9.41 -6.17
C LEU A 450 -13.61 -9.95 -7.06
N TYR A 451 -14.84 -10.08 -6.56
CA TYR A 451 -15.87 -10.93 -7.18
C TYR A 451 -17.09 -10.19 -7.71
N ARG A 452 -17.37 -8.94 -7.27
CA ARG A 452 -18.55 -8.22 -7.75
C ARG A 452 -18.35 -7.82 -9.20
N LYS A 453 -19.09 -8.48 -10.10
CA LYS A 453 -19.17 -8.08 -11.51
C LYS A 453 -19.67 -6.64 -11.53
N GLY A 454 -18.89 -5.73 -12.12
CA GLY A 454 -19.25 -4.33 -12.13
C GLY A 454 -20.62 -4.14 -12.77
N SER A 455 -21.50 -3.38 -12.11
CA SER A 455 -22.74 -2.90 -12.72
C SER A 455 -22.36 -1.89 -13.80
N ALA A 456 -22.02 -2.41 -14.98
CA ALA A 456 -21.61 -1.60 -16.11
C ALA A 456 -22.74 -0.61 -16.45
N PRO A 457 -22.47 0.70 -16.51
CA PRO A 457 -23.33 1.61 -17.27
C PRO A 457 -23.51 1.03 -18.68
N PRO A 458 -24.69 1.17 -19.31
CA PRO A 458 -24.92 0.66 -20.66
C PRO A 458 -23.85 1.20 -21.61
N PRO A 459 -23.35 0.37 -22.56
CA PRO A 459 -22.09 0.61 -23.24
C PRO A 459 -22.12 1.89 -24.06
N GLN A 460 -21.56 2.97 -23.50
CA GLN A 460 -21.23 4.15 -24.29
C GLN A 460 -20.07 3.80 -25.24
N PRO A 461 -20.19 4.08 -26.55
CA PRO A 461 -19.13 3.82 -27.51
C PRO A 461 -17.93 4.72 -27.19
N GLY A 462 -16.91 4.16 -26.53
CA GLY A 462 -15.77 4.94 -26.05
C GLY A 462 -14.93 4.33 -24.92
N GLY A 463 -15.40 3.28 -24.24
CA GLY A 463 -14.70 2.63 -23.11
C GLY A 463 -13.18 2.47 -23.30
N CYS A 464 -12.39 2.96 -22.35
CA CYS A 464 -10.94 3.13 -22.49
C CYS A 464 -10.20 1.77 -22.52
N PRO A 465 -9.41 1.47 -23.57
CA PRO A 465 -8.58 0.26 -23.61
C PRO A 465 -7.44 0.28 -22.58
N ALA A 466 -6.88 -0.89 -22.29
CA ALA A 466 -5.58 -0.97 -21.62
C ALA A 466 -4.48 -0.29 -22.47
N ASP A 467 -3.45 0.23 -21.82
CA ASP A 467 -2.32 0.95 -22.44
C ASP A 467 -2.72 2.08 -23.42
N THR A 468 -3.91 2.65 -23.21
CA THR A 468 -4.40 3.85 -23.89
C THR A 468 -4.70 4.93 -22.85
N LEU A 469 -4.13 6.13 -23.01
CA LEU A 469 -4.57 7.29 -22.23
C LEU A 469 -5.91 7.79 -22.77
N CYS A 470 -6.85 8.11 -21.89
CA CYS A 470 -8.19 8.56 -22.27
C CYS A 470 -8.51 9.91 -21.60
N LEU A 471 -8.26 10.98 -22.34
CA LEU A 471 -8.34 12.38 -21.90
C LEU A 471 -9.66 13.03 -22.38
N LEU A 472 -10.03 14.16 -21.75
CA LEU A 472 -11.32 14.84 -21.86
C LEU A 472 -12.52 13.88 -21.84
N ASN A 473 -12.67 13.18 -20.70
CA ASN A 473 -13.69 12.18 -20.41
C ASN A 473 -13.71 11.01 -21.43
N GLY A 474 -12.55 10.69 -22.01
CA GLY A 474 -12.42 9.66 -23.05
C GLY A 474 -12.70 10.12 -24.48
N ARG A 475 -12.91 11.43 -24.70
CA ARG A 475 -12.93 12.01 -26.05
C ARG A 475 -11.61 11.78 -26.78
N PHE A 476 -10.47 11.92 -26.11
CA PHE A 476 -9.16 11.73 -26.75
C PHE A 476 -8.48 10.47 -26.25
N ARG A 477 -8.29 9.50 -27.15
CA ARG A 477 -7.45 8.33 -26.93
C ARG A 477 -6.02 8.64 -27.36
N VAL A 478 -5.04 8.24 -26.56
CA VAL A 478 -3.62 8.39 -26.90
C VAL A 478 -2.86 7.09 -26.67
N THR A 479 -2.13 6.66 -27.69
CA THR A 479 -1.18 5.54 -27.64
C THR A 479 0.16 5.99 -28.20
N ALA A 480 1.25 5.29 -27.86
CA ALA A 480 2.52 5.48 -28.56
C ALA A 480 3.25 4.15 -28.80
N THR A 481 4.15 4.18 -29.78
CA THR A 481 5.20 3.18 -29.98
C THR A 481 6.57 3.85 -29.92
N TRP A 482 7.61 3.09 -29.60
CA TRP A 482 8.97 3.58 -29.45
C TRP A 482 10.00 2.68 -30.12
N GLU A 483 11.15 3.25 -30.47
CA GLU A 483 12.28 2.60 -31.12
C GLU A 483 13.57 3.18 -30.52
N ASN A 484 14.42 2.32 -29.97
CA ASN A 484 15.75 2.66 -29.49
C ASN A 484 16.75 2.57 -30.65
N GLN A 485 17.02 3.72 -31.29
CA GLN A 485 17.93 3.83 -32.42
C GLN A 485 19.40 3.48 -32.11
N PHE A 486 19.76 3.24 -30.84
CA PHE A 486 21.12 2.87 -30.43
C PHE A 486 21.34 1.35 -30.37
N ASN A 487 20.28 0.55 -30.20
CA ASN A 487 20.38 -0.92 -30.10
C ASN A 487 19.30 -1.72 -30.86
N GLY A 488 18.34 -1.05 -31.52
CA GLY A 488 17.28 -1.68 -32.31
C GLY A 488 16.08 -2.22 -31.51
N ALA A 489 16.07 -2.10 -30.18
CA ALA A 489 14.90 -2.47 -29.37
C ALA A 489 13.71 -1.56 -29.71
N SER A 490 12.49 -2.09 -29.70
CA SER A 490 11.27 -1.33 -29.97
C SER A 490 10.06 -1.95 -29.29
N GLY A 491 8.99 -1.16 -29.10
CA GLY A 491 7.80 -1.63 -28.41
C GLY A 491 6.62 -0.66 -28.41
N ALA A 492 5.56 -1.04 -27.71
CA ALA A 492 4.47 -0.15 -27.34
C ALA A 492 4.86 0.66 -26.09
N ALA A 493 4.26 1.84 -25.93
CA ALA A 493 4.32 2.60 -24.70
C ALA A 493 3.12 2.27 -23.81
N HIS A 494 3.37 2.05 -22.53
CA HIS A 494 2.39 1.61 -21.54
C HIS A 494 1.87 2.76 -20.67
N VAL A 495 0.67 2.58 -20.11
CA VAL A 495 0.04 3.57 -19.22
C VAL A 495 0.33 3.20 -17.77
N PRO A 496 1.00 4.05 -16.97
CA PRO A 496 1.27 3.74 -15.57
C PRO A 496 -0.03 3.77 -14.78
N ASN A 497 -0.19 2.78 -13.89
CA ASN A 497 -1.35 2.63 -12.99
C ASN A 497 -1.74 3.98 -12.36
N ARG A 498 -3.04 4.32 -12.43
CA ARG A 498 -3.59 5.60 -11.93
C ARG A 498 -3.15 5.82 -10.49
N ASN A 499 -2.32 6.82 -10.27
CA ASN A 499 -1.55 6.95 -9.05
C ASN A 499 -2.31 7.85 -8.06
N ALA A 500 -2.61 7.30 -6.89
CA ALA A 500 -3.84 7.60 -6.14
C ALA A 500 -3.97 9.02 -5.55
N ALA A 501 -2.91 9.84 -5.59
CA ALA A 501 -2.94 11.21 -5.09
C ALA A 501 -2.78 12.30 -6.18
N LEU A 502 -2.73 11.95 -7.48
CA LEU A 502 -3.18 12.90 -8.51
C LEU A 502 -4.67 12.60 -8.72
N PRO A 503 -5.58 13.52 -8.37
CA PRO A 503 -7.01 13.28 -8.50
C PRO A 503 -7.42 13.14 -9.96
N ALA A 504 -8.64 12.61 -10.16
CA ALA A 504 -9.18 12.31 -11.48
C ALA A 504 -9.17 13.50 -12.46
N SER A 505 -9.25 14.73 -11.96
CA SER A 505 -9.14 15.96 -12.76
C SER A 505 -7.78 16.14 -13.45
N PHE A 506 -6.68 15.58 -12.92
CA PHE A 506 -5.41 15.49 -13.65
C PHE A 506 -5.53 14.46 -14.77
N TYR A 507 -5.92 13.24 -14.44
CA TYR A 507 -6.03 12.12 -15.39
C TYR A 507 -7.07 12.34 -16.49
N ASN A 508 -7.89 13.38 -16.36
CA ASN A 508 -8.83 13.86 -17.37
C ASN A 508 -8.20 14.83 -18.39
N LEU A 509 -7.11 15.54 -18.04
CA LEU A 509 -6.49 16.56 -18.89
C LEU A 509 -5.06 16.19 -19.30
N SER A 510 -4.38 15.38 -18.49
CA SER A 510 -2.99 14.98 -18.67
C SER A 510 -2.79 13.50 -18.35
N GLY A 511 -1.91 12.83 -19.10
CA GLY A 511 -1.53 11.45 -18.89
C GLY A 511 -0.03 11.24 -19.11
N PHE A 512 0.51 10.18 -18.51
CA PHE A 512 1.91 9.79 -18.66
C PHE A 512 2.00 8.51 -19.49
N LEU A 513 3.09 8.33 -20.24
CA LEU A 513 3.47 7.05 -20.83
C LEU A 513 4.87 6.66 -20.36
N TYR A 514 5.10 5.36 -20.22
CA TYR A 514 6.42 4.76 -20.01
C TYR A 514 6.69 3.72 -21.09
N PHE A 515 7.96 3.35 -21.27
CA PHE A 515 8.35 2.28 -22.20
C PHE A 515 8.51 0.97 -21.41
N ASP A 516 9.71 0.63 -20.92
CA ASP A 516 9.93 -0.67 -20.25
C ASP A 516 9.52 -0.71 -18.77
N SER A 517 9.57 0.42 -18.05
CA SER A 517 9.39 0.45 -16.59
C SER A 517 8.49 1.60 -16.08
N PRO A 518 7.46 1.32 -15.24
CA PRO A 518 6.53 2.34 -14.75
C PRO A 518 7.14 3.37 -13.78
N SER A 519 8.38 3.17 -13.31
CA SER A 519 9.15 4.18 -12.57
C SER A 519 9.90 5.16 -13.48
N ASN A 520 10.11 4.81 -14.74
CA ASN A 520 10.80 5.63 -15.74
C ASN A 520 9.76 6.23 -16.70
N ILE A 521 9.33 7.46 -16.42
CA ILE A 521 8.38 8.18 -17.27
C ILE A 521 9.12 8.79 -18.47
N GLU A 522 8.57 8.57 -19.66
CA GLU A 522 9.20 8.96 -20.94
C GLU A 522 8.41 10.02 -21.68
N LEU A 523 7.07 10.02 -21.59
CA LEU A 523 6.21 11.05 -22.17
C LEU A 523 5.19 11.55 -21.14
N ILE A 524 4.84 12.83 -21.24
CA ILE A 524 3.58 13.37 -20.74
C ILE A 524 2.80 13.96 -21.92
N VAL A 525 1.48 13.72 -21.94
CA VAL A 525 0.55 14.27 -22.93
C VAL A 525 -0.52 15.05 -22.19
N LYS A 526 -0.81 16.28 -22.63
CA LYS A 526 -1.78 17.22 -22.05
C LYS A 526 -2.72 17.68 -23.16
N VAL A 527 -4.03 17.61 -22.94
CA VAL A 527 -5.06 17.96 -23.92
C VAL A 527 -6.05 18.92 -23.27
N LEU A 528 -6.18 20.13 -23.85
CA LEU A 528 -6.97 21.22 -23.30
C LEU A 528 -7.96 21.76 -24.33
N ASP A 529 -9.20 21.94 -23.91
CA ASP A 529 -10.28 22.54 -24.70
C ASP A 529 -10.31 24.07 -24.47
N PHE A 530 -10.09 24.85 -25.54
CA PHE A 530 -10.14 26.31 -25.50
C PHE A 530 -11.51 26.87 -25.94
N GLY A 531 -12.44 26.02 -26.36
CA GLY A 531 -13.83 26.35 -26.70
C GLY A 531 -14.12 26.45 -28.20
N ASP A 532 -13.13 26.82 -29.01
CA ASP A 532 -13.12 26.74 -30.48
C ASP A 532 -12.19 25.61 -30.98
N VAL A 533 -11.06 25.42 -30.30
CA VAL A 533 -10.06 24.39 -30.59
C VAL A 533 -9.66 23.62 -29.33
N VAL A 534 -9.47 22.31 -29.47
CA VAL A 534 -8.83 21.45 -28.48
C VAL A 534 -7.37 21.25 -28.88
N LYS A 535 -6.43 21.75 -28.07
CA LYS A 535 -5.00 21.69 -28.37
C LYS A 535 -4.30 20.54 -27.65
N VAL A 536 -3.32 19.95 -28.32
CA VAL A 536 -2.47 18.87 -27.80
C VAL A 536 -1.09 19.44 -27.48
N PHE A 537 -0.59 19.09 -26.31
CA PHE A 537 0.77 19.35 -25.87
C PHE A 537 1.40 18.02 -25.48
N TYR A 538 2.66 17.78 -25.83
CA TYR A 538 3.43 16.66 -25.30
C TYR A 538 4.83 17.11 -24.91
N GLY A 539 5.31 16.64 -23.76
CA GLY A 539 6.69 16.81 -23.31
C GLY A 539 7.36 15.44 -23.27
N GLN A 540 8.58 15.34 -23.80
CA GLN A 540 9.34 14.09 -23.77
C GLN A 540 10.48 14.18 -22.74
N LEU A 541 10.79 13.06 -22.12
CA LEU A 541 11.86 12.88 -21.16
C LEU A 541 12.80 11.72 -21.59
N THR A 542 12.82 11.49 -22.91
CA THR A 542 13.53 10.40 -23.59
C THR A 542 14.24 10.93 -24.83
N ASN A 543 15.38 10.32 -25.16
CA ASN A 543 16.11 10.52 -26.42
C ASN A 543 15.82 9.39 -27.44
N LEU A 544 14.99 8.41 -27.11
CA LEU A 544 14.57 7.35 -28.04
C LEU A 544 13.52 7.89 -29.02
N ARG A 545 13.45 7.32 -30.22
CA ARG A 545 12.39 7.65 -31.20
C ARG A 545 11.03 7.17 -30.67
N PHE A 546 9.98 7.96 -30.89
CA PHE A 546 8.60 7.54 -30.65
C PHE A 546 7.64 8.03 -31.73
N THR A 547 6.51 7.34 -31.87
CA THR A 547 5.33 7.79 -32.62
C THR A 547 4.14 7.83 -31.67
N LEU A 548 3.58 9.02 -31.45
CA LEU A 548 2.45 9.30 -30.56
C LEU A 548 1.19 9.53 -31.40
N ASN A 549 0.16 8.72 -31.22
CA ASN A 549 -1.12 8.83 -31.94
C ASN A 549 -2.20 9.34 -31.00
N VAL A 550 -2.85 10.46 -31.35
CA VAL A 550 -3.97 11.06 -30.61
C VAL A 550 -5.23 10.99 -31.48
N THR A 551 -6.25 10.26 -31.02
CA THR A 551 -7.52 10.05 -31.74
C THR A 551 -8.68 10.71 -30.99
N ASP A 552 -9.42 11.59 -31.66
CA ASP A 552 -10.73 12.06 -31.17
C ASP A 552 -11.80 11.00 -31.47
N THR A 553 -12.32 10.38 -30.41
CA THR A 553 -13.33 9.32 -30.49
C THR A 553 -14.70 9.80 -30.95
N ARG A 554 -14.94 11.12 -30.99
CA ARG A 554 -16.20 11.70 -31.51
C ARG A 554 -16.18 11.96 -33.01
N THR A 555 -14.99 12.21 -33.60
CA THR A 555 -14.85 12.51 -35.04
C THR A 555 -14.15 11.38 -35.81
N GLY A 556 -13.50 10.45 -35.11
CA GLY A 556 -12.62 9.44 -35.70
C GLY A 556 -11.26 9.98 -36.15
N GLN A 557 -11.06 11.31 -36.10
CA GLN A 557 -9.83 11.93 -36.57
C GLN A 557 -8.65 11.54 -35.67
N THR A 558 -7.55 11.08 -36.29
CA THR A 558 -6.29 10.83 -35.59
C THR A 558 -5.23 11.81 -36.08
N LYS A 559 -4.45 12.37 -35.16
CA LYS A 559 -3.20 13.07 -35.43
C LYS A 559 -2.03 12.27 -34.89
N THR A 560 -0.92 12.28 -35.62
CA THR A 560 0.30 11.55 -35.29
C THR A 560 1.45 12.53 -35.10
N TYR A 561 2.18 12.39 -34.00
CA TYR A 561 3.37 13.17 -33.67
C TYR A 561 4.57 12.25 -33.54
N ARG A 562 5.77 12.75 -33.87
CA ARG A 562 7.05 12.03 -33.77
C ARG A 562 8.12 12.99 -33.30
N ASN A 563 9.13 12.47 -32.62
CA ASN A 563 10.35 13.20 -32.29
C ASN A 563 11.50 12.84 -33.25
N THR A 564 12.50 13.71 -33.27
CA THR A 564 13.80 13.54 -33.90
C THR A 564 14.91 13.58 -32.84
N ALA A 565 16.16 13.29 -33.24
CA ALA A 565 17.30 13.34 -32.33
C ALA A 565 17.63 14.80 -31.96
N GLY A 566 17.22 15.21 -30.75
CA GLY A 566 17.38 16.58 -30.24
C GLY A 566 16.07 17.27 -29.84
N ASP A 567 14.91 16.71 -30.20
CA ASP A 567 13.61 17.25 -29.77
C ASP A 567 13.37 17.08 -28.26
N CYS A 568 12.55 17.96 -27.69
CA CYS A 568 12.21 18.00 -26.26
C CYS A 568 10.68 18.02 -25.98
N GLY A 569 9.84 17.92 -27.01
CA GLY A 569 8.38 17.96 -26.93
C GLY A 569 7.76 18.65 -28.14
N GLY A 570 6.46 18.91 -28.09
CA GLY A 570 5.75 19.61 -29.17
C GLY A 570 4.35 20.09 -28.79
N PHE A 571 3.86 21.05 -29.57
CA PHE A 571 2.59 21.74 -29.36
C PHE A 571 1.81 21.87 -30.67
N ASP A 572 0.59 21.33 -30.70
CA ASP A 572 -0.32 21.47 -31.82
C ASP A 572 -1.25 22.68 -31.61
N ASN A 573 -0.83 23.81 -32.16
CA ASN A 573 -1.59 25.06 -32.08
C ASN A 573 -2.92 25.03 -32.88
N ALA A 574 -3.01 24.15 -33.88
CA ALA A 574 -4.19 24.02 -34.76
C ALA A 574 -5.21 23.00 -34.23
N GLY A 575 -4.75 21.98 -33.48
CA GLY A 575 -5.59 21.10 -32.65
C GLY A 575 -6.73 20.39 -33.38
N PHE A 576 -7.81 20.11 -32.64
CA PHE A 576 -9.06 19.54 -33.14
C PHE A 576 -10.22 20.53 -32.92
N PRO A 577 -11.25 20.60 -33.76
CA PRO A 577 -12.37 21.53 -33.56
C PRO A 577 -13.15 21.23 -32.27
N SER A 578 -13.67 22.27 -31.61
CA SER A 578 -14.46 22.15 -30.37
C SER A 578 -15.90 22.64 -30.55
N ASN A 579 -16.84 21.76 -30.16
CA ASN A 579 -18.26 22.07 -30.01
C ASN A 579 -18.57 22.02 -28.51
N ALA A 580 -18.65 23.20 -27.86
CA ALA A 580 -18.26 23.35 -26.45
C ALA A 580 -19.39 23.51 -25.41
N ILE A 581 -19.11 23.05 -24.17
CA ILE A 581 -19.67 23.57 -22.90
C ILE A 581 -18.52 23.65 -21.86
N ARG A 582 -18.60 24.57 -20.89
CA ARG A 582 -17.48 25.08 -20.05
C ARG A 582 -17.39 24.49 -18.62
N ALA A 583 -16.28 24.86 -17.91
CA ALA A 583 -16.15 25.08 -16.44
C ALA A 583 -15.45 24.03 -15.52
N ILE A 584 -14.14 23.79 -15.75
CA ILE A 584 -13.00 23.95 -14.80
C ILE A 584 -13.22 23.75 -13.26
N ALA A 585 -12.44 22.86 -12.59
CA ALA A 585 -11.64 23.18 -11.37
C ALA A 585 -10.77 22.03 -10.73
N LYS A 586 -9.45 22.29 -10.61
CA LYS A 586 -8.48 21.93 -9.52
C LYS A 586 -8.13 20.44 -9.19
N VAL A 587 -6.91 20.24 -8.63
CA VAL A 587 -6.09 19.00 -8.64
C VAL A 587 -4.99 18.98 -7.52
N GLY A 588 -4.43 17.81 -7.14
CA GLY A 588 -3.05 17.58 -6.58
C GLY A 588 -2.97 16.67 -5.33
N PRO A 589 -1.79 16.12 -4.90
CA PRO A 589 -0.49 15.85 -5.57
C PRO A 589 0.24 14.48 -5.23
N LEU A 590 1.40 14.15 -5.85
CA LEU A 590 2.11 12.82 -5.81
C LEU A 590 3.68 12.85 -5.53
N LYS A 591 4.58 11.84 -5.74
CA LYS A 591 4.67 10.47 -6.41
C LYS A 591 5.83 9.56 -5.81
N PRO A 592 6.10 8.31 -6.29
CA PRO A 592 7.07 7.29 -5.75
C PRO A 592 8.62 7.43 -5.96
N LYS A 593 9.37 6.30 -5.91
CA LYS A 593 10.86 6.11 -5.76
C LYS A 593 11.71 5.97 -7.05
N VAL A 594 13.05 5.88 -6.89
CA VAL A 594 14.07 5.52 -7.91
C VAL A 594 15.35 4.88 -7.30
N GLY A 595 16.40 4.63 -8.10
CA GLY A 595 17.64 3.89 -7.78
C GLY A 595 18.72 4.59 -6.94
N LYS A 596 19.88 3.92 -6.79
CA LYS A 596 20.94 4.23 -5.80
C LYS A 596 22.03 5.21 -6.30
N SER A 597 21.74 6.51 -6.31
CA SER A 597 22.83 7.51 -6.28
C SER A 597 23.37 7.69 -4.85
N VAL A 598 24.54 8.34 -4.71
CA VAL A 598 25.04 8.80 -3.41
C VAL A 598 24.09 9.86 -2.85
N ARG A 599 23.61 9.69 -1.62
CA ARG A 599 22.60 10.59 -1.05
C ARG A 599 23.17 12.00 -0.81
N GLY A 600 22.52 13.00 -1.38
CA GLY A 600 22.89 14.41 -1.16
C GLY A 600 22.28 15.03 0.09
N THR A 601 22.29 16.36 0.11
CA THR A 601 21.86 17.18 1.25
C THR A 601 20.64 18.07 0.94
N CYS A 602 20.01 17.91 -0.23
CA CYS A 602 18.81 18.65 -0.61
C CYS A 602 17.67 18.48 0.41
N ARG A 603 16.90 19.55 0.63
CA ARG A 603 15.70 19.57 1.47
C ARG A 603 14.57 20.24 0.69
N ALA A 604 13.54 19.48 0.35
CA ALA A 604 12.41 19.98 -0.43
C ALA A 604 11.52 20.88 0.45
N ASP A 605 11.01 21.97 -0.11
CA ASP A 605 10.22 22.96 0.63
C ASP A 605 9.04 23.54 -0.17
N ALA A 606 8.80 24.86 -0.11
CA ALA A 606 7.73 25.53 -0.84
C ALA A 606 8.03 25.62 -2.35
N ASP A 607 9.31 25.79 -2.70
CA ASP A 607 9.81 26.16 -4.02
C ASP A 607 10.88 25.16 -4.55
N THR A 608 11.57 24.47 -3.63
CA THR A 608 12.65 23.50 -3.93
C THR A 608 12.14 22.08 -4.17
N LEU A 609 12.52 21.49 -5.30
CA LEU A 609 12.34 20.09 -5.67
C LEU A 609 13.66 19.32 -5.49
N CYS A 610 13.67 18.24 -4.70
CA CYS A 610 14.84 17.36 -4.58
C CYS A 610 14.75 16.14 -5.49
N LEU A 611 15.78 15.87 -6.30
CA LEU A 611 15.90 14.68 -7.16
C LEU A 611 17.21 13.92 -6.90
N LEU A 612 17.26 12.70 -7.44
CA LEU A 612 18.37 11.75 -7.43
C LEU A 612 18.95 11.49 -6.02
N ASN A 613 18.16 10.85 -5.15
CA ASN A 613 18.45 10.57 -3.74
C ASN A 613 18.87 11.84 -2.98
N ASP A 614 18.09 12.92 -3.15
CA ASP A 614 18.36 14.24 -2.60
C ASP A 614 19.71 14.88 -3.03
N ARG A 615 20.33 14.39 -4.13
CA ARG A 615 21.55 14.98 -4.70
C ARG A 615 21.30 16.31 -5.38
N PHE A 616 20.32 16.39 -6.26
CA PHE A 616 20.01 17.62 -6.99
C PHE A 616 18.91 18.42 -6.28
N ALA A 617 19.23 19.66 -5.91
CA ALA A 617 18.26 20.69 -5.56
C ALA A 617 17.84 21.42 -6.83
N VAL A 618 16.54 21.43 -7.12
CA VAL A 618 15.97 22.02 -8.33
C VAL A 618 15.00 23.12 -7.94
N GLU A 619 15.26 24.33 -8.38
CA GLU A 619 14.41 25.50 -8.17
C GLU A 619 13.96 26.06 -9.53
N MET A 620 12.85 26.80 -9.56
CA MET A 620 12.49 27.57 -10.75
C MET A 620 11.80 28.88 -10.40
N THR A 621 12.04 29.92 -11.20
CA THR A 621 11.19 31.11 -11.28
C THR A 621 10.58 31.24 -12.67
N TRP A 622 9.38 31.83 -12.76
CA TRP A 622 8.62 32.02 -14.00
C TRP A 622 8.03 33.43 -14.10
N ARG A 623 7.74 33.87 -15.33
CA ARG A 623 7.06 35.14 -15.63
C ARG A 623 6.14 34.97 -16.85
N ASN A 624 4.88 35.40 -16.69
CA ASN A 624 3.89 35.45 -17.75
C ASN A 624 4.03 36.74 -18.57
N GLN A 625 4.44 36.64 -19.83
CA GLN A 625 4.54 37.79 -20.74
C GLN A 625 3.20 38.47 -21.07
N TYR A 626 2.06 37.81 -20.82
CA TYR A 626 0.74 38.32 -21.19
C TYR A 626 0.08 39.22 -20.12
N ASP A 627 0.43 39.04 -18.84
CA ASP A 627 -0.11 39.84 -17.72
C ASP A 627 0.97 40.35 -16.74
N ASN A 628 2.25 40.05 -16.99
CA ASN A 628 3.42 40.32 -16.13
C ASN A 628 3.35 39.74 -14.70
N SER A 629 2.46 38.76 -14.43
CA SER A 629 2.55 37.95 -13.22
C SER A 629 3.82 37.09 -13.23
N SER A 630 4.37 36.82 -12.05
CA SER A 630 5.61 36.05 -11.88
C SER A 630 5.69 35.45 -10.48
N GLY A 631 6.59 34.48 -10.30
CA GLY A 631 6.85 33.87 -8.99
C GLY A 631 7.78 32.66 -9.06
N SER A 632 7.92 31.97 -7.93
CA SER A 632 8.53 30.64 -7.88
C SER A 632 7.61 29.62 -8.57
N GLY A 633 8.22 28.62 -9.21
CA GLY A 633 7.51 27.41 -9.64
C GLY A 633 7.14 26.57 -8.41
N LEU A 634 5.94 25.98 -8.42
CA LEU A 634 5.45 25.15 -7.32
C LEU A 634 5.84 23.68 -7.56
N PRO A 635 6.84 23.14 -6.82
CA PRO A 635 7.42 21.83 -7.08
C PRO A 635 6.47 20.66 -6.78
N MET A 636 6.62 19.59 -7.56
CA MET A 636 5.98 18.29 -7.36
C MET A 636 6.96 17.17 -7.75
N LYS A 637 7.38 16.35 -6.79
CA LYS A 637 8.23 15.19 -7.06
C LYS A 637 7.43 14.09 -7.78
N LEU A 638 7.93 13.58 -8.92
CA LEU A 638 7.25 12.63 -9.81
C LEU A 638 7.91 11.24 -9.85
N SER A 639 9.16 11.13 -9.52
CA SER A 639 9.81 9.94 -9.01
C SER A 639 11.00 10.46 -8.20
N ASP A 640 12.00 9.64 -7.92
CA ASP A 640 13.28 10.19 -7.48
C ASP A 640 14.23 10.54 -8.65
N LEU A 641 13.93 10.15 -9.91
CA LEU A 641 14.59 10.72 -11.11
C LEU A 641 13.87 11.96 -11.64
N THR A 642 12.57 12.11 -11.39
CA THR A 642 11.70 13.05 -12.13
C THR A 642 10.92 13.96 -11.19
N GLY A 643 10.70 15.20 -11.57
CA GLY A 643 9.72 16.10 -10.95
C GLY A 643 9.03 16.97 -11.99
N ALA A 644 8.21 17.87 -11.48
CA ALA A 644 7.48 18.86 -12.27
C ALA A 644 7.24 20.11 -11.44
N PHE A 645 6.86 21.18 -12.14
CA PHE A 645 6.42 22.42 -11.53
C PHE A 645 5.10 22.87 -12.17
N GLY A 646 4.22 23.42 -11.34
CA GLY A 646 3.11 24.26 -11.81
C GLY A 646 3.37 25.71 -11.42
N PHE A 647 2.96 26.68 -12.23
CA PHE A 647 3.30 28.09 -11.98
C PHE A 647 2.39 28.74 -10.94
N THR A 648 1.11 28.97 -11.28
CA THR A 648 0.12 29.57 -10.36
C THR A 648 -0.64 28.52 -9.54
N ASN A 649 -0.51 27.24 -9.90
CA ASN A 649 -1.31 26.16 -9.33
C ASN A 649 -0.62 24.80 -9.53
N ARG A 650 -0.38 24.04 -8.46
CA ARG A 650 0.16 22.65 -8.52
C ARG A 650 -0.73 21.69 -9.32
N ALA A 651 -1.93 22.12 -9.70
CA ALA A 651 -2.83 21.42 -10.63
C ALA A 651 -2.37 21.37 -12.08
N ASN A 652 -1.78 22.46 -12.57
CA ASN A 652 -1.44 22.65 -13.97
C ASN A 652 0.08 22.55 -14.06
N LEU A 653 0.59 21.42 -14.56
CA LEU A 653 2.03 21.24 -14.74
C LEU A 653 2.45 21.96 -16.03
N GLU A 654 3.45 22.82 -15.88
CA GLU A 654 3.94 23.74 -16.91
C GLU A 654 5.39 23.43 -17.33
N LEU A 655 6.10 22.64 -16.50
CA LEU A 655 7.42 22.07 -16.75
C LEU A 655 7.53 20.68 -16.10
N LEU A 656 8.19 19.73 -16.76
CA LEU A 656 8.77 18.52 -16.16
C LEU A 656 10.30 18.59 -16.20
N VAL A 657 10.97 17.97 -15.24
CA VAL A 657 12.43 17.84 -15.16
C VAL A 657 12.80 16.42 -14.72
N LYS A 658 13.85 15.85 -15.32
CA LYS A 658 14.37 14.49 -15.08
C LYS A 658 15.89 14.57 -15.01
N THR A 659 16.47 14.02 -13.95
CA THR A 659 17.91 13.88 -13.73
C THR A 659 18.26 12.40 -13.81
N LEU A 660 19.21 12.02 -14.65
CA LEU A 660 19.71 10.64 -14.83
C LEU A 660 21.21 10.59 -14.47
N GLU A 661 21.63 9.46 -13.89
CA GLU A 661 23.02 9.19 -13.51
C GLU A 661 23.59 8.12 -14.43
N PHE A 662 24.74 8.41 -15.05
CA PHE A 662 25.56 7.47 -15.80
C PHE A 662 26.91 7.27 -15.06
N PRO A 663 27.71 6.23 -15.39
CA PRO A 663 28.97 5.97 -14.70
C PRO A 663 30.00 7.11 -14.80
N ASP A 664 29.83 7.99 -15.78
CA ASP A 664 30.78 9.02 -16.21
C ASP A 664 30.26 10.47 -16.07
N ARG A 665 28.95 10.69 -15.99
CA ARG A 665 28.32 12.04 -16.08
C ARG A 665 26.84 12.07 -15.65
N PHE A 666 26.28 13.29 -15.56
CA PHE A 666 24.85 13.52 -15.27
C PHE A 666 24.08 14.10 -16.44
N LEU A 667 22.95 13.48 -16.78
CA LEU A 667 22.04 13.90 -17.86
C LEU A 667 20.81 14.60 -17.26
N VAL A 668 20.60 15.85 -17.62
CA VAL A 668 19.42 16.64 -17.25
C VAL A 668 18.51 16.79 -18.47
N ILE A 669 17.25 16.40 -18.34
CA ILE A 669 16.22 16.57 -19.37
C ILE A 669 15.05 17.34 -18.76
N PHE A 670 14.64 18.44 -19.38
CA PHE A 670 13.42 19.15 -18.99
C PHE A 670 12.52 19.37 -20.20
N GLY A 671 11.21 19.34 -19.98
CA GLY A 671 10.18 19.45 -21.02
C GLY A 671 9.10 20.44 -20.62
N ALA A 672 8.96 21.53 -21.37
CA ALA A 672 7.95 22.55 -21.12
C ALA A 672 6.55 22.10 -21.58
N LEU A 673 5.52 22.59 -20.88
CA LEU A 673 4.10 22.43 -21.22
C LEU A 673 3.36 23.78 -21.22
N SER A 674 4.15 24.86 -21.38
CA SER A 674 3.76 26.26 -21.43
C SER A 674 4.74 27.02 -22.32
N ASN A 675 4.42 28.28 -22.66
CA ASN A 675 5.29 29.16 -23.43
C ASN A 675 5.75 30.39 -22.62
N LEU A 676 5.76 30.28 -21.29
CA LEU A 676 6.13 31.40 -20.42
C LEU A 676 7.65 31.49 -20.26
N GLU A 677 8.12 32.69 -19.91
CA GLU A 677 9.50 32.90 -19.50
C GLU A 677 9.78 32.14 -18.20
N TYR A 678 10.85 31.33 -18.15
CA TYR A 678 11.25 30.65 -16.92
C TYR A 678 12.76 30.45 -16.80
N ARG A 679 13.23 30.31 -15.56
CA ARG A 679 14.62 29.98 -15.22
C ARG A 679 14.62 28.78 -14.27
N LEU A 680 15.11 27.64 -14.75
CA LEU A 680 15.26 26.39 -14.02
C LEU A 680 16.71 26.27 -13.54
N THR A 681 16.91 26.19 -12.22
CA THR A 681 18.24 26.08 -11.60
C THR A 681 18.40 24.70 -10.99
N LEU A 682 19.48 23.98 -11.34
CA LEU A 682 19.84 22.69 -10.74
C LEU A 682 21.16 22.82 -10.01
N ARG A 683 21.19 22.48 -8.72
CA ARG A 683 22.39 22.47 -7.89
C ARG A 683 22.71 21.07 -7.38
N ASP A 684 23.89 20.56 -7.68
CA ASP A 684 24.43 19.38 -7.01
C ASP A 684 24.77 19.75 -5.56
N THR A 685 24.15 19.07 -4.61
CA THR A 685 24.32 19.32 -3.17
C THR A 685 25.49 18.58 -2.53
N LEU A 686 26.24 17.77 -3.30
CA LEU A 686 27.51 17.16 -2.92
C LEU A 686 28.71 18.01 -3.35
N THR A 687 28.75 18.45 -4.62
CA THR A 687 29.86 19.26 -5.17
C THR A 687 29.65 20.77 -4.98
N GLY A 688 28.39 21.21 -4.89
CA GLY A 688 28.01 22.62 -4.88
C GLY A 688 27.87 23.27 -6.27
N ALA A 689 28.23 22.56 -7.34
CA ALA A 689 28.06 23.01 -8.73
C ALA A 689 26.58 23.34 -9.03
N THR A 690 26.34 24.32 -9.89
CA THR A 690 24.98 24.81 -10.18
C THR A 690 24.84 25.19 -11.65
N GLU A 691 23.96 24.48 -12.37
CA GLU A 691 23.57 24.81 -13.73
C GLU A 691 22.24 25.56 -13.78
N THR A 692 22.04 26.36 -14.82
CA THR A 692 20.88 27.27 -14.92
C THR A 692 20.38 27.41 -16.35
N TYR A 693 19.24 26.77 -16.62
CA TYR A 693 18.59 26.76 -17.92
C TYR A 693 17.52 27.86 -17.98
N PHE A 694 17.43 28.56 -19.12
CA PHE A 694 16.50 29.68 -19.31
C PHE A 694 15.65 29.49 -20.57
N ASN A 695 14.33 29.64 -20.42
CA ASN A 695 13.37 29.67 -21.50
C ASN A 695 12.86 31.10 -21.70
N ALA A 696 12.98 31.62 -22.92
CA ALA A 696 12.47 32.95 -23.26
C ALA A 696 10.95 32.93 -23.46
N ALA A 697 10.29 34.05 -23.20
CA ALA A 697 8.86 34.23 -23.47
C ALA A 697 8.50 33.84 -24.92
N GLY A 698 7.48 32.99 -25.09
CA GLY A 698 7.03 32.49 -26.38
C GLY A 698 7.74 31.23 -26.88
N GLN A 699 8.78 30.74 -26.20
CA GLN A 699 9.40 29.44 -26.50
C GLN A 699 8.65 28.29 -25.82
N TYR A 700 8.33 27.25 -26.60
CA TYR A 700 7.55 26.08 -26.17
C TYR A 700 8.44 24.86 -25.83
N CYS A 701 9.75 25.00 -26.04
CA CYS A 701 10.72 23.92 -25.87
C CYS A 701 11.18 23.79 -24.41
N GLY A 702 11.55 22.58 -24.03
CA GLY A 702 12.43 22.34 -22.90
C GLY A 702 13.89 22.31 -23.37
N GLY A 703 14.68 21.41 -22.78
CA GLY A 703 16.08 21.23 -23.14
C GLY A 703 16.62 19.90 -22.63
N LEU A 704 17.72 19.46 -23.25
CA LEU A 704 18.49 18.28 -22.86
C LEU A 704 19.94 18.71 -22.73
N ASP A 705 20.53 18.39 -21.59
CA ASP A 705 21.93 18.60 -21.27
C ASP A 705 22.54 17.26 -20.86
N ASN A 706 23.39 16.71 -21.72
CA ASN A 706 23.92 15.35 -21.60
C ASN A 706 25.14 15.26 -20.68
N ASP A 707 25.75 16.39 -20.34
CA ASP A 707 27.08 16.50 -19.73
C ASP A 707 27.07 17.58 -18.62
N ALA A 708 25.94 17.68 -17.91
CA ALA A 708 25.60 18.81 -17.03
C ALA A 708 26.46 18.89 -15.75
N PHE A 709 26.96 17.75 -15.27
CA PHE A 709 27.83 17.60 -14.09
C PHE A 709 28.68 16.33 -14.21
#